data_AF-A0A2D4H6S1-F1
#
_entry.id   AF-A0A2D4H6S1-F1
#
_cell.length_a   1.000
_cell.length_b   1.000
_cell.length_c   1.000
_cell.angle_alpha   90.00
_cell.angle_beta   90.00
_cell.angle_gamma   90.00
#
_symmetry.space_group_name_H-M   'P 1'
#
loop_
_entity.id
_entity.type
_entity.pdbx_description
1 polymer ?
#
loop_
_entity_poly.entity_id
_entity_poly.type
_entity_poly.pdbx_seq_one_letter_code
_entity_poly.pdbx_strand_id
1 'polypeptide(L)'
;MTELLLEEPVQGEEAMSDRQESALIELMVCTIRQAAEAHPPVGRGTGKRVLTAKERKTQIDDRNKLTEHFIIALPMLLSKYSADAEKVANLLQIPQYFDLEIYSTGRMEKHLDALLKQIKFVVEKHVESDVLEACSKTYSILCSEEYTIQNRVDIAHSQLIDEFVDRFNHSVEDLLNEGEEADDDDVYNVLSTLKRLTSFHNAHDLTKWDLFSNCYRLLRTGIEHGAMPEQIVVQALQCSHYSILWQLVKITEGSPSKEDLLILRKTVKSFLAVCQQCLSNVNTPVKEQAFMLLCDLLMIFSHQLMNGGREGLQPLVFNPDLGLQTELLNFVMDHVFIDQDDENQSMEGDEEDEANKIEALHKRRNLLAAFSKLIIYDIVDMHAAADIFKHYMKYYNDYGDIIKETLSKTRQIHKIQCAKTLILSLQQLFNELVQEQGPNLDRTSAHVSGIKELARRFALTFGLDQIKTREAVATLHKDGIEFAFKYQNQKGQEYPPPNLAFLEVLSEFSSKLLRQDKKTVHTYLEKFLTEQMMERREDVWLPLISYRNSLVTGGEDDRMSVNSGSSSSKTSSVRNKKGRPPLHKKRVEDENLEGSWLNRNDSIQTPGALQTPQLTSTVLRENTRQIGEQIPEHESEPGSEQDFLNNPQMQISWLGQQKLEDLSRKDRTGMNYMKGRSGVRHTVRGLMEDDAEPIFEDVMMSSRGQLEDMNEEFEDTMVIDLPPSRNRRERAELRPDFFDSAAIIEDDSGFGMPMF
;
A
#
# COMPACT_ATOMS: atom_id res chain seq x y z
N MET A 1 7.92 11.87 34.21
CA MET A 1 7.47 10.63 33.53
C MET A 1 8.25 9.44 34.05
N THR A 2 9.54 9.34 33.76
CA THR A 2 10.38 8.23 34.25
C THR A 2 10.43 8.11 35.77
N GLU A 3 10.41 9.22 36.52
CA GLU A 3 10.36 9.20 38.01
C GLU A 3 9.10 8.49 38.49
N LEU A 4 7.91 8.89 38.01
CA LEU A 4 6.64 8.20 38.30
C LEU A 4 6.69 6.70 37.98
N LEU A 5 7.39 6.31 36.91
CA LEU A 5 7.53 4.91 36.50
C LEU A 5 8.61 4.13 37.29
N LEU A 6 9.44 4.78 38.10
CA LEU A 6 10.58 4.14 38.79
C LEU A 6 10.58 4.30 40.31
N GLU A 7 10.00 5.37 40.84
CA GLU A 7 9.93 5.66 42.27
C GLU A 7 8.73 4.94 42.92
N GLU A 8 8.88 4.56 44.19
CA GLU A 8 7.78 4.02 44.99
C GLU A 8 6.96 5.18 45.61
N PRO A 9 5.62 5.09 45.66
CA PRO A 9 4.77 6.14 46.22
C PRO A 9 5.05 6.36 47.70
N VAL A 10 5.09 7.63 48.12
CA VAL A 10 5.33 8.00 49.52
C VAL A 10 4.10 7.65 50.38
N GLN A 11 4.28 7.47 51.70
CA GLN A 11 3.18 7.13 52.61
C GLN A 11 2.03 8.16 52.55
N GLY A 12 0.93 7.76 51.91
CA GLY A 12 -0.27 8.58 51.70
C GLY A 12 -0.56 8.91 50.23
N GLU A 13 0.34 8.58 49.31
CA GLU A 13 0.14 8.72 47.87
C GLU A 13 -0.47 7.45 47.26
N GLU A 14 -1.28 7.61 46.20
CA GLU A 14 -1.86 6.49 45.47
C GLU A 14 -0.87 5.97 44.43
N ALA A 15 -0.59 4.66 44.45
CA ALA A 15 0.20 4.00 43.42
C ALA A 15 -0.50 4.07 42.05
N MET A 16 0.27 4.22 40.96
CA MET A 16 -0.28 4.01 39.63
C MET A 16 -0.70 2.54 39.47
N SER A 17 -1.89 2.33 38.91
CA SER A 17 -2.31 1.01 38.45
C SER A 17 -1.54 0.59 37.19
N ASP A 18 -1.42 -0.72 36.97
CA ASP A 18 -0.70 -1.29 35.83
C ASP A 18 -1.11 -0.67 34.47
N ARG A 19 -2.42 -0.48 34.25
CA ARG A 19 -2.96 0.18 33.04
C ARG A 19 -2.54 1.65 32.90
N GLN A 20 -2.35 2.36 34.02
CA GLN A 20 -1.79 3.73 34.00
C GLN A 20 -0.29 3.70 33.71
N GLU A 21 0.45 2.68 34.17
CA GLU A 21 1.86 2.49 33.81
C GLU A 21 2.02 2.20 32.31
N SER A 22 1.22 1.29 31.73
CA SER A 22 1.22 1.02 30.27
C SER A 22 0.93 2.28 29.46
N ALA A 23 -0.17 2.98 29.76
CA ALA A 23 -0.55 4.21 29.06
C ALA A 23 0.48 5.34 29.23
N LEU A 24 1.14 5.44 30.39
CA LEU A 24 2.21 6.41 30.61
C LEU A 24 3.48 6.07 29.82
N ILE A 25 3.81 4.79 29.66
CA ILE A 25 4.92 4.33 28.81
C ILE A 25 4.62 4.62 27.34
N GLU A 26 3.43 4.27 26.85
CA GLU A 26 2.98 4.54 25.47
C GLU A 26 3.02 6.04 25.14
N LEU A 27 2.43 6.89 25.98
CA LEU A 27 2.46 8.35 25.85
C LEU A 27 3.90 8.91 25.90
N MET A 28 4.76 8.35 26.76
CA MET A 28 6.17 8.73 26.85
C MET A 28 6.90 8.39 25.54
N VAL A 29 6.75 7.17 25.01
CA VAL A 29 7.33 6.77 23.71
C VAL A 29 6.82 7.65 22.56
N CYS A 30 5.52 7.94 22.52
CA CYS A 30 4.94 8.86 21.53
C CYS A 30 5.54 10.28 21.60
N THR A 31 5.77 10.82 22.80
CA THR A 31 6.38 12.16 22.95
C THR A 31 7.88 12.16 22.60
N ILE A 32 8.62 11.09 22.91
CA ILE A 32 10.01 10.90 22.49
C ILE A 32 10.09 10.88 20.96
N ARG A 33 9.28 10.04 20.32
CA ARG A 33 9.18 9.93 18.86
C ARG A 33 8.92 11.29 18.22
N GLN A 34 7.85 11.98 18.65
CA GLN A 34 7.45 13.25 18.04
C GLN A 34 8.50 14.36 18.22
N ALA A 35 9.24 14.37 19.34
CA ALA A 35 10.33 15.31 19.57
C ALA A 35 11.55 15.03 18.68
N ALA A 36 11.90 13.75 18.48
CA ALA A 36 13.04 13.35 17.66
C ALA A 36 12.76 13.43 16.15
N GLU A 37 11.60 12.99 15.68
CA GLU A 37 11.16 13.06 14.28
C GLU A 37 10.77 14.49 13.85
N ALA A 38 10.26 15.30 14.78
CA ALA A 38 9.74 16.66 14.58
C ALA A 38 8.61 16.82 13.54
N HIS A 39 7.93 15.73 13.16
CA HIS A 39 6.71 15.74 12.35
C HIS A 39 5.51 15.11 13.09
N PRO A 40 4.26 15.37 12.64
CA PRO A 40 3.09 14.64 13.15
C PRO A 40 3.15 13.14 12.80
N PRO A 41 2.40 12.28 13.49
CA PRO A 41 2.26 10.87 13.11
C PRO A 41 1.52 10.69 11.77
N VAL A 42 1.52 9.45 11.27
CA VAL A 42 0.85 9.03 10.03
C VAL A 42 -0.62 9.48 10.02
N GLY A 43 -1.12 9.91 8.87
CA GLY A 43 -2.47 10.47 8.72
C GLY A 43 -2.71 11.84 9.38
N ARG A 44 -1.71 12.42 10.09
CA ARG A 44 -1.76 13.78 10.67
C ARG A 44 -0.80 14.78 10.03
N GLY A 45 0.14 14.32 9.20
CA GLY A 45 1.08 15.16 8.46
C GLY A 45 0.44 16.00 7.35
N THR A 46 1.07 17.11 6.98
CA THR A 46 0.64 18.01 5.90
C THR A 46 1.68 18.04 4.77
N GLY A 47 1.87 16.89 4.10
CA GLY A 47 2.87 16.70 3.04
C GLY A 47 4.33 16.75 3.54
N LYS A 48 5.31 16.79 2.62
CA LYS A 48 6.76 16.98 2.91
C LYS A 48 7.02 18.41 3.47
N ARG A 49 6.61 18.69 4.72
CA ARG A 49 6.85 19.98 5.41
C ARG A 49 8.32 20.13 5.77
N VAL A 50 8.95 21.20 5.29
CA VAL A 50 10.33 21.56 5.65
C VAL A 50 10.36 22.26 7.02
N LEU A 51 11.23 21.80 7.92
CA LEU A 51 11.49 22.43 9.22
C LEU A 51 12.28 23.73 9.08
N THR A 52 11.88 24.77 9.82
CA THR A 52 12.68 26.00 9.93
C THR A 52 13.98 25.76 10.71
N ALA A 53 14.95 26.66 10.56
CA ALA A 53 16.20 26.60 11.32
C ALA A 53 16.02 26.63 12.85
N LYS A 54 14.92 27.21 13.35
CA LYS A 54 14.57 27.16 14.78
C LYS A 54 14.06 25.78 15.18
N GLU A 55 13.11 25.22 14.43
CA GLU A 55 12.54 23.89 14.71
C GLU A 55 13.61 22.80 14.62
N ARG A 56 14.47 22.84 13.59
CA ARG A 56 15.63 21.92 13.45
C ARG A 56 16.59 22.04 14.63
N LYS A 57 16.83 23.26 15.16
CA LYS A 57 17.64 23.40 16.38
C LYS A 57 16.94 22.77 17.59
N THR A 58 15.64 23.04 17.80
CA THR A 58 14.87 22.45 18.89
C THR A 58 14.87 20.92 18.82
N GLN A 59 14.68 20.33 17.63
CA GLN A 59 14.77 18.89 17.39
C GLN A 59 16.11 18.30 17.86
N ILE A 60 17.24 18.93 17.53
CA ILE A 60 18.57 18.48 17.96
C ILE A 60 18.77 18.69 19.47
N ASP A 61 18.44 19.88 19.98
CA ASP A 61 18.55 20.21 21.41
C ASP A 61 17.70 19.24 22.26
N ASP A 62 16.55 18.78 21.78
CA ASP A 62 15.65 17.87 22.49
C ASP A 62 16.03 16.40 22.31
N ARG A 63 16.44 15.96 21.11
CA ARG A 63 16.99 14.61 20.88
C ARG A 63 18.15 14.31 21.83
N ASN A 64 19.06 15.28 22.00
CA ASN A 64 20.24 15.09 22.83
C ASN A 64 19.88 14.96 24.32
N LYS A 65 18.96 15.80 24.85
CA LYS A 65 18.45 15.66 26.23
C LYS A 65 17.75 14.32 26.46
N LEU A 66 16.91 13.90 25.52
CA LEU A 66 16.20 12.62 25.59
C LEU A 66 17.20 11.45 25.60
N THR A 67 18.24 11.53 24.76
CA THR A 67 19.32 10.54 24.73
C THR A 67 20.08 10.49 26.06
N GLU A 68 20.58 11.63 26.56
CA GLU A 68 21.31 11.71 27.84
C GLU A 68 20.48 11.14 29.02
N HIS A 69 19.17 11.41 29.04
CA HIS A 69 18.25 10.92 30.06
C HIS A 69 17.97 9.41 29.93
N PHE A 70 17.53 8.95 28.76
CA PHE A 70 17.09 7.57 28.57
C PHE A 70 18.24 6.57 28.45
N ILE A 71 19.46 6.99 28.10
CA ILE A 71 20.66 6.15 28.29
C ILE A 71 20.76 5.67 29.75
N ILE A 72 20.43 6.53 30.72
CA ILE A 72 20.49 6.21 32.15
C ILE A 72 19.21 5.48 32.60
N ALA A 73 18.03 5.97 32.20
CA ALA A 73 16.75 5.49 32.71
C ALA A 73 16.22 4.21 32.04
N LEU A 74 16.49 3.97 30.75
CA LEU A 74 15.92 2.83 30.02
C LEU A 74 16.33 1.47 30.59
N PRO A 75 17.59 1.21 30.99
CA PRO A 75 17.95 -0.05 31.65
C PRO A 75 17.21 -0.29 32.98
N MET A 76 16.82 0.78 33.69
CA MET A 76 16.03 0.67 34.93
C MET A 76 14.57 0.36 34.63
N LEU A 77 13.98 1.04 33.65
CA LEU A 77 12.61 0.80 33.19
C LEU A 77 12.43 -0.63 32.67
N LEU A 78 13.34 -1.08 31.78
CA LEU A 78 13.37 -2.47 31.31
C LEU A 78 13.51 -3.45 32.48
N SER A 79 14.36 -3.16 33.46
CA SER A 79 14.49 -4.04 34.64
C SER A 79 13.18 -4.17 35.44
N LYS A 80 12.47 -3.06 35.69
CA LYS A 80 11.19 -3.06 36.44
C LYS A 80 10.09 -3.77 35.68
N TYR A 81 9.93 -3.46 34.39
CA TYR A 81 8.81 -3.95 33.57
C TYR A 81 9.13 -5.23 32.78
N SER A 82 10.28 -5.85 33.00
CA SER A 82 10.81 -7.06 32.32
C SER A 82 9.91 -8.31 32.30
N ALA A 83 8.68 -8.26 32.80
CA ALA A 83 7.70 -9.35 32.74
C ALA A 83 6.52 -9.07 31.78
N ASP A 84 6.42 -7.84 31.28
CA ASP A 84 5.27 -7.35 30.54
C ASP A 84 5.67 -7.09 29.08
N ALA A 85 5.09 -7.87 28.16
CA ALA A 85 5.42 -7.82 26.75
C ALA A 85 5.09 -6.45 26.10
N GLU A 86 3.94 -5.87 26.42
CA GLU A 86 3.49 -4.58 25.85
C GLU A 86 4.37 -3.43 26.33
N LYS A 87 4.61 -3.34 27.64
CA LYS A 87 5.47 -2.31 28.25
C LYS A 87 6.91 -2.45 27.74
N VAL A 88 7.45 -3.65 27.62
CA VAL A 88 8.82 -3.89 27.14
C VAL A 88 8.96 -3.61 25.64
N ALA A 89 8.04 -4.07 24.79
CA ALA A 89 8.07 -3.77 23.36
C ALA A 89 8.01 -2.26 23.09
N ASN A 90 7.20 -1.52 23.84
CA ASN A 90 7.17 -0.05 23.78
C ASN A 90 8.48 0.59 24.27
N LEU A 91 9.02 0.17 25.43
CA LEU A 91 10.29 0.70 25.96
C LEU A 91 11.47 0.47 25.00
N LEU A 92 11.49 -0.66 24.30
CA LEU A 92 12.51 -0.99 23.29
C LEU A 92 12.40 -0.15 22.00
N GLN A 93 11.31 0.61 21.80
CA GLN A 93 11.26 1.61 20.74
C GLN A 93 12.10 2.86 21.04
N ILE A 94 12.53 3.09 22.29
CA ILE A 94 13.21 4.33 22.68
C ILE A 94 14.61 4.52 22.04
N PRO A 95 15.49 3.49 21.96
CA PRO A 95 16.84 3.65 21.38
C PRO A 95 16.90 4.09 19.92
N GLN A 96 15.85 3.87 19.11
CA GLN A 96 15.85 4.30 17.70
C GLN A 96 15.83 5.83 17.52
N TYR A 97 15.56 6.56 18.60
CA TYR A 97 15.54 8.02 18.63
C TYR A 97 16.81 8.63 19.27
N PHE A 98 17.82 7.81 19.62
CA PHE A 98 19.04 8.27 20.28
C PHE A 98 20.05 8.91 19.32
N ASP A 99 20.84 9.84 19.86
CA ASP A 99 22.12 10.24 19.29
C ASP A 99 23.24 9.33 19.82
N LEU A 100 23.58 8.27 19.09
CA LEU A 100 24.48 7.21 19.57
C LEU A 100 25.93 7.69 19.82
N GLU A 101 26.34 8.86 19.32
CA GLU A 101 27.63 9.47 19.69
C GLU A 101 27.71 9.81 21.20
N ILE A 102 26.57 10.03 21.86
CA ILE A 102 26.50 10.41 23.29
C ILE A 102 26.98 9.27 24.20
N TYR A 103 26.88 8.00 23.78
CA TYR A 103 27.46 6.88 24.54
C TYR A 103 28.98 7.03 24.75
N SER A 104 29.71 7.41 23.70
CA SER A 104 31.18 7.54 23.75
C SER A 104 31.64 8.92 24.18
N THR A 105 30.99 9.99 23.70
CA THR A 105 31.35 11.37 24.07
C THR A 105 30.99 11.70 25.52
N GLY A 106 29.86 11.19 26.01
CA GLY A 106 29.42 11.30 27.40
C GLY A 106 30.05 10.30 28.38
N ARG A 107 30.82 9.31 27.89
CA ARG A 107 31.40 8.20 28.67
C ARG A 107 30.34 7.39 29.43
N MET A 108 29.31 6.99 28.70
CA MET A 108 28.15 6.25 29.20
C MET A 108 28.20 4.76 28.82
N GLU A 109 29.37 4.21 28.51
CA GLU A 109 29.53 2.83 28.05
C GLU A 109 29.02 1.82 29.10
N LYS A 110 29.15 2.14 30.39
CA LYS A 110 28.57 1.36 31.51
C LYS A 110 27.04 1.24 31.45
N HIS A 111 26.36 2.21 30.83
CA HIS A 111 24.91 2.21 30.64
C HIS A 111 24.51 1.46 29.37
N LEU A 112 25.38 1.43 28.35
CA LEU A 112 25.24 0.52 27.22
C LEU A 112 25.37 -0.94 27.68
N ASP A 113 26.37 -1.26 28.50
CA ASP A 113 26.53 -2.59 29.12
C ASP A 113 25.27 -3.00 29.92
N ALA A 114 24.68 -2.06 30.66
CA ALA A 114 23.43 -2.28 31.38
C ALA A 114 22.23 -2.50 30.45
N LEU A 115 22.13 -1.73 29.35
CA LEU A 115 21.07 -1.88 28.36
C LEU A 115 21.16 -3.25 27.67
N LEU A 116 22.32 -3.62 27.14
CA LEU A 116 22.56 -4.90 26.46
C LEU A 116 22.24 -6.09 27.37
N LYS A 117 22.59 -6.01 28.66
CA LYS A 117 22.24 -7.03 29.65
C LYS A 117 20.72 -7.16 29.85
N GLN A 118 19.98 -6.04 29.88
CA GLN A 118 18.52 -6.07 30.03
C GLN A 118 17.83 -6.58 28.76
N ILE A 119 18.32 -6.21 27.57
CA ILE A 119 17.80 -6.75 26.30
C ILE A 119 18.03 -8.27 26.25
N LYS A 120 19.22 -8.77 26.63
CA LYS A 120 19.46 -10.21 26.76
C LYS A 120 18.43 -10.91 27.67
N PHE A 121 18.22 -10.38 28.87
CA PHE A 121 17.25 -10.94 29.82
C PHE A 121 15.81 -10.94 29.28
N VAL A 122 15.42 -9.91 28.53
CA VAL A 122 14.13 -9.86 27.83
C VAL A 122 14.04 -10.97 26.77
N VAL A 123 15.04 -11.12 25.89
CA VAL A 123 15.04 -12.15 24.84
C VAL A 123 15.03 -13.57 25.41
N GLU A 124 15.74 -13.80 26.52
CA GLU A 124 15.69 -15.09 27.24
C GLU A 124 14.29 -15.41 27.76
N LYS A 125 13.58 -14.40 28.26
CA LYS A 125 12.29 -14.57 28.97
C LYS A 125 11.07 -14.59 28.04
N HIS A 126 11.10 -13.86 26.93
CA HIS A 126 9.96 -13.67 26.03
C HIS A 126 10.00 -14.55 24.77
N VAL A 127 8.82 -14.77 24.20
CA VAL A 127 8.55 -15.54 22.96
C VAL A 127 7.54 -14.84 22.03
N GLU A 128 7.06 -13.67 22.43
CA GLU A 128 6.12 -12.80 21.74
C GLU A 128 6.80 -12.06 20.60
N SER A 129 6.17 -12.02 19.41
CA SER A 129 6.81 -11.56 18.18
C SER A 129 7.28 -10.10 18.28
N ASP A 130 6.47 -9.21 18.84
CA ASP A 130 6.78 -7.78 18.89
C ASP A 130 7.89 -7.45 19.88
N VAL A 131 8.00 -8.20 20.99
CA VAL A 131 9.12 -8.08 21.93
C VAL A 131 10.42 -8.51 21.26
N LEU A 132 10.42 -9.66 20.57
CA LEU A 132 11.60 -10.18 19.89
C LEU A 132 11.99 -9.34 18.66
N GLU A 133 11.04 -8.81 17.90
CA GLU A 133 11.27 -7.86 16.81
C GLU A 133 11.84 -6.53 17.34
N ALA A 134 11.32 -6.00 18.46
CA ALA A 134 11.84 -4.79 19.09
C ALA A 134 13.26 -4.99 19.66
N CYS A 135 13.57 -6.14 20.26
CA CYS A 135 14.94 -6.51 20.65
C CYS A 135 15.88 -6.58 19.44
N SER A 136 15.47 -7.28 18.37
CA SER A 136 16.22 -7.44 17.14
C SER A 136 16.54 -6.11 16.47
N LYS A 137 15.53 -5.23 16.31
CA LYS A 137 15.69 -3.86 15.79
C LYS A 137 16.57 -3.00 16.68
N THR A 138 16.43 -3.09 18.00
CA THR A 138 17.30 -2.36 18.95
C THR A 138 18.76 -2.77 18.77
N TYR A 139 19.05 -4.07 18.66
CA TYR A 139 20.40 -4.54 18.37
C TYR A 139 20.90 -4.05 17.00
N SER A 140 20.08 -4.09 15.94
CA SER A 140 20.46 -3.65 14.60
C SER A 140 20.92 -2.18 14.59
N ILE A 141 20.17 -1.30 15.27
CA ILE A 141 20.49 0.13 15.41
C ILE A 141 21.78 0.35 16.23
N LEU A 142 21.95 -0.37 17.34
CA LEU A 142 23.15 -0.28 18.18
C LEU A 142 24.40 -0.90 17.51
N CYS A 143 24.23 -1.78 16.53
CA CYS A 143 25.30 -2.41 15.74
C CYS A 143 25.77 -1.57 14.52
N SER A 144 25.23 -0.38 14.28
CA SER A 144 25.63 0.44 13.11
C SER A 144 27.13 0.78 13.11
N GLU A 145 27.81 0.47 12.00
CA GLU A 145 29.25 0.68 11.80
C GLU A 145 29.69 2.16 11.89
N GLU A 146 28.75 3.10 11.77
CA GLU A 146 29.01 4.53 11.92
C GLU A 146 29.48 4.91 13.33
N TYR A 147 29.14 4.12 14.35
CA TYR A 147 29.36 4.46 15.76
C TYR A 147 30.44 3.62 16.44
N THR A 148 31.30 4.30 17.20
CA THR A 148 32.38 3.69 18.00
C THR A 148 31.95 2.66 19.04
N ILE A 149 30.65 2.53 19.31
CA ILE A 149 30.09 1.49 20.20
C ILE A 149 29.96 0.11 19.53
N GLN A 150 29.95 0.04 18.19
CA GLN A 150 29.57 -1.16 17.42
C GLN A 150 30.29 -2.43 17.89
N ASN A 151 31.62 -2.39 18.08
CA ASN A 151 32.40 -3.56 18.47
C ASN A 151 31.99 -4.15 19.83
N ARG A 152 31.49 -3.31 20.76
CA ARG A 152 30.99 -3.75 22.07
C ARG A 152 29.61 -4.42 21.94
N VAL A 153 28.76 -3.88 21.07
CA VAL A 153 27.41 -4.38 20.82
C VAL A 153 27.47 -5.71 20.06
N ASP A 154 28.30 -5.82 19.01
CA ASP A 154 28.50 -7.04 18.23
C ASP A 154 29.02 -8.22 19.07
N ILE A 155 29.93 -7.97 20.02
CA ILE A 155 30.38 -9.02 20.96
C ILE A 155 29.20 -9.54 21.80
N ALA A 156 28.37 -8.64 22.35
CA ALA A 156 27.20 -9.03 23.15
C ALA A 156 26.11 -9.70 22.30
N HIS A 157 25.93 -9.26 21.05
CA HIS A 157 25.00 -9.82 20.08
C HIS A 157 25.43 -11.22 19.64
N SER A 158 26.69 -11.40 19.21
CA SER A 158 27.22 -12.70 18.82
C SER A 158 27.13 -13.71 19.97
N GLN A 159 27.46 -13.32 21.21
CA GLN A 159 27.28 -14.18 22.39
C GLN A 159 25.82 -14.56 22.64
N LEU A 160 24.88 -13.64 22.44
CA LEU A 160 23.44 -13.91 22.56
C LEU A 160 22.99 -14.95 21.53
N ILE A 161 23.41 -14.80 20.28
CA ILE A 161 23.06 -15.74 19.21
C ILE A 161 23.75 -17.09 19.41
N ASP A 162 25.06 -17.14 19.72
CA ASP A 162 25.79 -18.39 20.01
C ASP A 162 25.03 -19.26 21.03
N GLU A 163 24.60 -18.67 22.15
CA GLU A 163 23.84 -19.37 23.19
C GLU A 163 22.44 -19.83 22.76
N PHE A 164 21.78 -19.19 21.78
CA PHE A 164 20.50 -19.66 21.24
C PHE A 164 20.67 -20.68 20.12
N VAL A 165 21.73 -20.58 19.31
CA VAL A 165 22.05 -21.56 18.27
C VAL A 165 22.46 -22.89 18.89
N ASP A 166 23.29 -22.88 19.93
CA ASP A 166 23.63 -24.10 20.67
C ASP A 166 22.37 -24.76 21.26
N ARG A 167 21.48 -23.99 21.89
CA ARG A 167 20.20 -24.51 22.41
C ARG A 167 19.32 -25.10 21.29
N PHE A 168 19.12 -24.37 20.20
CA PHE A 168 18.30 -24.82 19.07
C PHE A 168 18.84 -26.11 18.46
N ASN A 169 20.16 -26.22 18.30
CA ASN A 169 20.78 -27.40 17.72
C ASN A 169 20.59 -28.64 18.60
N HIS A 170 20.68 -28.53 19.93
CA HIS A 170 20.40 -29.66 20.83
C HIS A 170 18.92 -30.05 20.74
N SER A 171 17.99 -29.12 20.98
CA SER A 171 16.55 -29.42 20.99
C SER A 171 16.02 -29.94 19.64
N VAL A 172 16.65 -29.58 18.51
CA VAL A 172 16.31 -30.15 17.20
C VAL A 172 16.83 -31.58 17.03
N GLU A 173 17.98 -31.95 17.59
CA GLU A 173 18.36 -33.37 17.64
C GLU A 173 17.42 -34.15 18.57
N ASP A 174 17.11 -33.62 19.75
CA ASP A 174 16.23 -34.30 20.73
C ASP A 174 14.84 -34.57 20.12
N LEU A 175 14.14 -33.54 19.64
CA LEU A 175 12.82 -33.64 18.97
C LEU A 175 12.84 -34.60 17.76
N LEU A 176 13.93 -34.64 16.98
CA LEU A 176 14.04 -35.52 15.80
C LEU A 176 14.47 -36.95 16.13
N ASN A 177 15.02 -37.21 17.33
CA ASN A 177 15.32 -38.55 17.80
C ASN A 177 14.11 -39.22 18.47
N GLU A 178 13.28 -38.46 19.20
CA GLU A 178 12.09 -38.98 19.88
C GLU A 178 10.86 -39.06 18.94
N GLY A 179 10.71 -38.12 18.00
CA GLY A 179 9.86 -38.25 16.81
C GLY A 179 8.35 -38.33 17.11
N GLU A 180 7.80 -39.54 17.23
CA GLU A 180 6.40 -39.77 17.62
C GLU A 180 6.22 -39.91 19.15
N GLU A 181 7.30 -40.05 19.92
CA GLU A 181 7.28 -40.12 21.39
C GLU A 181 7.62 -38.78 22.08
N ALA A 182 8.07 -37.77 21.33
CA ALA A 182 8.45 -36.43 21.83
C ALA A 182 7.30 -35.68 22.51
N ASP A 183 7.60 -34.86 23.52
CA ASP A 183 6.58 -34.22 24.36
C ASP A 183 6.39 -32.70 24.13
N ASP A 184 5.47 -32.10 24.90
CA ASP A 184 5.15 -30.67 24.81
C ASP A 184 6.34 -29.77 25.20
N ASP A 185 7.25 -30.21 26.08
CA ASP A 185 8.46 -29.46 26.46
C ASP A 185 9.49 -29.51 25.32
N ASP A 186 9.68 -30.63 24.61
CA ASP A 186 10.54 -30.70 23.40
C ASP A 186 10.07 -29.74 22.31
N VAL A 187 8.77 -29.78 22.01
CA VAL A 187 8.10 -28.89 21.06
C VAL A 187 8.27 -27.43 21.48
N TYR A 188 8.11 -27.11 22.77
CA TYR A 188 8.30 -25.77 23.30
C TYR A 188 9.77 -25.31 23.26
N ASN A 189 10.73 -26.19 23.53
CA ASN A 189 12.15 -25.89 23.50
C ASN A 189 12.62 -25.54 22.08
N VAL A 190 12.22 -26.32 21.07
CA VAL A 190 12.47 -26.01 19.66
C VAL A 190 11.74 -24.73 19.25
N LEU A 191 10.43 -24.63 19.48
CA LEU A 191 9.63 -23.50 19.01
C LEU A 191 10.07 -22.17 19.63
N SER A 192 10.27 -22.13 20.95
CA SER A 192 10.64 -20.89 21.65
C SER A 192 12.05 -20.44 21.26
N THR A 193 12.99 -21.35 21.05
CA THR A 193 14.36 -20.99 20.62
C THR A 193 14.38 -20.57 19.16
N LEU A 194 13.64 -21.27 18.29
CA LEU A 194 13.52 -20.92 16.88
C LEU A 194 12.85 -19.55 16.68
N LYS A 195 11.79 -19.21 17.42
CA LYS A 195 11.17 -17.86 17.37
C LYS A 195 12.20 -16.76 17.61
N ARG A 196 13.03 -16.89 18.66
CA ARG A 196 14.10 -15.93 18.98
C ARG A 196 15.10 -15.82 17.84
N LEU A 197 15.56 -16.94 17.29
CA LEU A 197 16.49 -16.95 16.14
C LEU A 197 15.86 -16.34 14.88
N THR A 198 14.59 -16.63 14.56
CA THR A 198 13.87 -16.06 13.42
C THR A 198 13.76 -14.52 13.50
N SER A 199 13.33 -13.99 14.65
CA SER A 199 13.19 -12.55 14.85
C SER A 199 14.52 -11.80 14.72
N PHE A 200 15.63 -12.40 15.18
CA PHE A 200 16.96 -11.86 14.97
C PHE A 200 17.43 -12.03 13.52
N HIS A 201 17.19 -13.18 12.87
CA HIS A 201 17.69 -13.43 11.51
C HIS A 201 17.08 -12.52 10.44
N ASN A 202 15.92 -11.93 10.69
CA ASN A 202 15.36 -10.90 9.82
C ASN A 202 16.32 -9.69 9.69
N ALA A 203 16.67 -9.05 10.82
CA ALA A 203 17.49 -7.83 10.83
C ALA A 203 19.01 -8.07 10.94
N HIS A 204 19.45 -9.33 11.08
CA HIS A 204 20.85 -9.70 11.30
C HIS A 204 21.30 -10.88 10.43
N ASP A 205 22.50 -10.77 9.86
CA ASP A 205 23.15 -11.86 9.13
C ASP A 205 23.60 -12.99 10.08
N LEU A 206 22.75 -14.00 10.24
CA LEU A 206 23.06 -15.20 11.01
C LEU A 206 23.62 -16.35 10.14
N THR A 207 24.01 -16.10 8.87
CA THR A 207 24.43 -17.18 7.96
C THR A 207 25.72 -17.89 8.37
N LYS A 208 26.52 -17.30 9.28
CA LYS A 208 27.73 -17.96 9.85
C LYS A 208 27.40 -19.16 10.75
N TRP A 209 26.14 -19.34 11.15
CA TRP A 209 25.66 -20.40 12.05
C TRP A 209 24.87 -21.53 11.33
N ASP A 210 24.68 -21.46 10.01
CA ASP A 210 23.96 -22.45 9.17
C ASP A 210 22.57 -22.91 9.68
N LEU A 211 21.75 -21.95 10.14
CA LEU A 211 20.38 -22.20 10.61
C LEU A 211 19.50 -22.93 9.58
N PHE A 212 19.76 -22.71 8.28
CA PHE A 212 19.05 -23.36 7.19
C PHE A 212 19.08 -24.89 7.29
N SER A 213 20.22 -25.51 7.66
CA SER A 213 20.34 -26.97 7.69
C SER A 213 19.36 -27.63 8.68
N ASN A 214 19.22 -27.08 9.89
CA ASN A 214 18.27 -27.60 10.88
C ASN A 214 16.82 -27.18 10.62
N CYS A 215 16.58 -25.97 10.10
CA CYS A 215 15.23 -25.58 9.65
C CYS A 215 14.74 -26.47 8.50
N TYR A 216 15.59 -26.77 7.52
CA TYR A 216 15.26 -27.67 6.41
C TYR A 216 14.98 -29.11 6.89
N ARG A 217 15.70 -29.61 7.90
CA ARG A 217 15.38 -30.90 8.54
C ARG A 217 13.97 -30.92 9.14
N LEU A 218 13.64 -29.94 9.99
CA LEU A 218 12.29 -29.82 10.59
C LEU A 218 11.19 -29.79 9.53
N LEU A 219 11.39 -29.03 8.45
CA LEU A 219 10.44 -28.94 7.34
C LEU A 219 10.31 -30.26 6.55
N ARG A 220 11.43 -30.98 6.31
CA ARG A 220 11.38 -32.31 5.67
C ARG A 220 10.64 -33.33 6.54
N THR A 221 10.96 -33.43 7.83
CA THR A 221 10.26 -34.33 8.76
C THR A 221 8.76 -34.00 8.82
N GLY A 222 8.41 -32.71 8.87
CA GLY A 222 7.02 -32.27 8.86
C GLY A 222 6.24 -32.63 7.59
N ILE A 223 6.88 -32.64 6.43
CA ILE A 223 6.28 -33.09 5.16
C ILE A 223 6.21 -34.62 5.08
N GLU A 224 7.22 -35.34 5.58
CA GLU A 224 7.34 -36.79 5.47
C GLU A 224 6.46 -37.56 6.48
N HIS A 225 6.24 -36.99 7.67
CA HIS A 225 5.46 -37.61 8.76
C HIS A 225 4.14 -36.89 9.07
N GLY A 226 3.97 -35.62 8.67
CA GLY A 226 2.74 -34.84 8.90
C GLY A 226 2.50 -34.35 10.34
N ALA A 227 3.31 -34.80 11.32
CA ALA A 227 3.11 -34.53 12.75
C ALA A 227 3.75 -33.23 13.28
N MET A 228 4.58 -32.54 12.50
CA MET A 228 5.32 -31.35 12.96
C MET A 228 4.35 -30.18 13.27
N PRO A 229 4.38 -29.60 14.49
CA PRO A 229 3.51 -28.48 14.87
C PRO A 229 3.60 -27.28 13.92
N GLU A 230 2.44 -26.74 13.53
CA GLU A 230 2.34 -25.69 12.51
C GLU A 230 3.17 -24.44 12.82
N GLN A 231 3.28 -24.05 14.09
CA GLN A 231 4.10 -22.92 14.53
C GLN A 231 5.61 -23.17 14.30
N ILE A 232 6.09 -24.41 14.44
CA ILE A 232 7.48 -24.75 14.11
C ILE A 232 7.68 -24.69 12.59
N VAL A 233 6.72 -25.18 11.80
CA VAL A 233 6.77 -25.11 10.33
C VAL A 233 6.80 -23.66 9.84
N VAL A 234 5.91 -22.79 10.33
CA VAL A 234 5.87 -21.35 10.00
C VAL A 234 7.20 -20.67 10.33
N GLN A 235 7.75 -20.92 11.52
CA GLN A 235 9.02 -20.32 11.95
C GLN A 235 10.24 -20.86 11.18
N ALA A 236 10.27 -22.16 10.88
CA ALA A 236 11.35 -22.77 10.09
C ALA A 236 11.31 -22.29 8.62
N LEU A 237 10.12 -22.05 8.06
CA LEU A 237 9.94 -21.40 6.75
C LEU A 237 10.51 -19.96 6.77
N GLN A 238 10.13 -19.13 7.75
CA GLN A 238 10.63 -17.76 7.89
C GLN A 238 12.17 -17.72 8.06
N CYS A 239 12.72 -18.51 8.99
CA CYS A 239 14.15 -18.56 9.25
C CYS A 239 14.97 -19.01 8.02
N SER A 240 14.49 -20.04 7.31
CA SER A 240 15.12 -20.53 6.06
C SER A 240 15.11 -19.48 4.95
N HIS A 241 14.05 -18.68 4.85
CA HIS A 241 13.96 -17.57 3.90
C HIS A 241 14.99 -16.47 4.23
N TYR A 242 15.11 -16.04 5.49
CA TYR A 242 16.14 -15.07 5.89
C TYR A 242 17.57 -15.58 5.61
N SER A 243 17.85 -16.86 5.85
CA SER A 243 19.13 -17.48 5.46
C SER A 243 19.42 -17.36 3.96
N ILE A 244 18.40 -17.54 3.11
CA ILE A 244 18.52 -17.38 1.64
C ILE A 244 18.75 -15.91 1.26
N LEU A 245 18.05 -14.96 1.90
CA LEU A 245 18.24 -13.53 1.61
C LEU A 245 19.65 -13.05 1.98
N TRP A 246 20.14 -13.38 3.18
CA TRP A 246 21.50 -12.99 3.60
C TRP A 246 22.60 -13.68 2.78
N GLN A 247 22.39 -14.93 2.33
CA GLN A 247 23.28 -15.56 1.34
C GLN A 247 23.26 -14.83 -0.01
N LEU A 248 22.09 -14.35 -0.45
CA LEU A 248 21.99 -13.56 -1.68
C LEU A 248 22.72 -12.21 -1.56
N VAL A 249 22.55 -11.47 -0.45
CA VAL A 249 23.26 -10.19 -0.19
C VAL A 249 24.76 -10.37 -0.36
N LYS A 250 25.36 -11.34 0.32
CA LYS A 250 26.80 -11.65 0.22
C LYS A 250 27.26 -11.99 -1.19
N ILE A 251 26.41 -12.64 -1.99
CA ILE A 251 26.69 -12.95 -3.39
C ILE A 251 26.50 -11.72 -4.31
N THR A 252 25.64 -10.77 -3.96
CA THR A 252 25.44 -9.53 -4.73
C THR A 252 26.48 -8.44 -4.45
N GLU A 253 27.01 -8.37 -3.23
CA GLU A 253 28.01 -7.37 -2.80
C GLU A 253 29.46 -7.88 -2.95
N GLY A 254 29.65 -9.20 -2.84
CA GLY A 254 30.94 -9.85 -2.95
C GLY A 254 31.40 -10.10 -4.39
N SER A 255 32.43 -10.96 -4.52
CA SER A 255 32.88 -11.50 -5.81
C SER A 255 32.66 -13.02 -5.83
N PRO A 256 31.40 -13.47 -6.06
CA PRO A 256 31.03 -14.87 -5.87
C PRO A 256 31.75 -15.78 -6.86
N SER A 257 32.21 -16.93 -6.38
CA SER A 257 32.70 -18.00 -7.24
C SER A 257 31.53 -18.72 -7.93
N LYS A 258 31.87 -19.55 -8.92
CA LYS A 258 30.86 -20.41 -9.57
C LYS A 258 30.29 -21.47 -8.62
N GLU A 259 31.03 -21.84 -7.57
CA GLU A 259 30.56 -22.83 -6.59
C GLU A 259 29.53 -22.19 -5.64
N ASP A 260 29.77 -20.96 -5.16
CA ASP A 260 28.84 -20.23 -4.29
C ASP A 260 27.47 -20.03 -4.97
N LEU A 261 27.49 -19.69 -6.27
CA LEU A 261 26.30 -19.58 -7.10
C LEU A 261 25.58 -20.94 -7.29
N LEU A 262 26.31 -22.06 -7.36
CA LEU A 262 25.73 -23.40 -7.45
C LEU A 262 25.14 -23.87 -6.12
N ILE A 263 25.79 -23.54 -5.00
CA ILE A 263 25.32 -23.81 -3.64
C ILE A 263 24.01 -23.06 -3.40
N LEU A 264 23.98 -21.72 -3.53
CA LEU A 264 22.76 -20.94 -3.32
C LEU A 264 21.64 -21.39 -4.27
N ARG A 265 21.94 -21.68 -5.55
CA ARG A 265 20.94 -22.21 -6.49
C ARG A 265 20.32 -23.53 -6.01
N LYS A 266 21.12 -24.41 -5.41
CA LYS A 266 20.64 -25.68 -4.85
C LYS A 266 19.75 -25.41 -3.63
N THR A 267 20.20 -24.56 -2.69
CA THR A 267 19.45 -24.14 -1.51
C THR A 267 18.08 -23.56 -1.87
N VAL A 268 18.06 -22.55 -2.76
CA VAL A 268 16.83 -21.90 -3.25
C VAL A 268 15.88 -22.91 -3.90
N LYS A 269 16.37 -23.78 -4.79
CA LYS A 269 15.52 -24.79 -5.44
C LYS A 269 14.94 -25.82 -4.46
N SER A 270 15.74 -26.26 -3.49
CA SER A 270 15.28 -27.19 -2.45
C SER A 270 14.24 -26.55 -1.54
N PHE A 271 14.42 -25.26 -1.21
CA PHE A 271 13.47 -24.53 -0.36
C PHE A 271 12.17 -24.19 -1.09
N LEU A 272 12.23 -23.72 -2.34
CA LEU A 272 11.03 -23.48 -3.17
C LEU A 272 10.16 -24.74 -3.29
N ALA A 273 10.79 -25.92 -3.49
CA ALA A 273 10.07 -27.19 -3.52
C ALA A 273 9.41 -27.56 -2.18
N VAL A 274 10.05 -27.21 -1.04
CA VAL A 274 9.46 -27.37 0.30
C VAL A 274 8.28 -26.43 0.51
N CYS A 275 8.39 -25.14 0.17
CA CYS A 275 7.27 -24.21 0.24
C CYS A 275 6.09 -24.66 -0.65
N GLN A 276 6.37 -25.16 -1.85
CA GLN A 276 5.34 -25.72 -2.73
C GLN A 276 4.62 -26.92 -2.09
N GLN A 277 5.35 -27.84 -1.45
CA GLN A 277 4.76 -28.94 -0.67
C GLN A 277 3.92 -28.41 0.51
N CYS A 278 4.32 -27.32 1.16
CA CYS A 278 3.56 -26.68 2.24
C CYS A 278 2.24 -26.02 1.80
N LEU A 279 2.02 -25.67 0.52
CA LEU A 279 0.72 -25.20 0.03
C LEU A 279 -0.40 -26.25 0.21
N SER A 280 -0.03 -27.54 0.24
CA SER A 280 -0.93 -28.66 0.47
C SER A 280 -1.08 -29.06 1.95
N ASN A 281 -0.51 -28.29 2.89
CA ASN A 281 -0.65 -28.56 4.33
C ASN A 281 -2.10 -28.36 4.79
N VAL A 282 -2.53 -29.07 5.85
CA VAL A 282 -3.89 -28.93 6.40
C VAL A 282 -4.11 -27.61 7.15
N ASN A 283 -3.04 -27.00 7.68
CA ASN A 283 -3.11 -25.79 8.50
C ASN A 283 -2.98 -24.53 7.62
N THR A 284 -3.99 -23.66 7.65
CA THR A 284 -4.00 -22.41 6.88
C THR A 284 -2.78 -21.51 7.12
N PRO A 285 -2.29 -21.30 8.37
CA PRO A 285 -1.08 -20.49 8.62
C PRO A 285 0.17 -21.00 7.88
N VAL A 286 0.32 -22.32 7.75
CA VAL A 286 1.42 -22.94 6.98
C VAL A 286 1.28 -22.66 5.50
N LYS A 287 0.07 -22.77 4.94
CA LYS A 287 -0.19 -22.45 3.52
C LYS A 287 0.10 -20.98 3.22
N GLU A 288 -0.45 -20.07 4.03
CA GLU A 288 -0.29 -18.62 3.86
C GLU A 288 1.18 -18.20 3.94
N GLN A 289 1.92 -18.73 4.94
CA GLN A 289 3.35 -18.46 5.08
C GLN A 289 4.14 -18.99 3.88
N ALA A 290 3.85 -20.22 3.43
CA ALA A 290 4.52 -20.80 2.27
C ALA A 290 4.21 -20.03 0.97
N PHE A 291 2.96 -19.61 0.78
CA PHE A 291 2.50 -18.82 -0.36
C PHE A 291 3.18 -17.45 -0.44
N MET A 292 3.25 -16.71 0.67
CA MET A 292 3.96 -15.42 0.73
C MET A 292 5.43 -15.59 0.35
N LEU A 293 6.13 -16.55 0.97
CA LEU A 293 7.54 -16.79 0.68
C LEU A 293 7.79 -17.31 -0.74
N LEU A 294 6.85 -18.03 -1.34
CA LEU A 294 6.89 -18.37 -2.77
C LEU A 294 6.77 -17.11 -3.62
N CYS A 295 5.82 -16.23 -3.35
CA CYS A 295 5.68 -14.98 -4.10
C CYS A 295 6.94 -14.11 -3.99
N ASP A 296 7.48 -13.92 -2.78
CA ASP A 296 8.66 -13.09 -2.55
C ASP A 296 9.92 -13.71 -3.17
N LEU A 297 10.14 -15.03 -3.04
CA LEU A 297 11.30 -15.69 -3.67
C LEU A 297 11.18 -15.76 -5.20
N LEU A 298 9.97 -15.95 -5.76
CA LEU A 298 9.76 -15.91 -7.20
C LEU A 298 9.95 -14.49 -7.76
N MET A 299 9.59 -13.45 -7.01
CA MET A 299 9.94 -12.06 -7.33
C MET A 299 11.46 -11.82 -7.31
N ILE A 300 12.13 -12.20 -6.22
CA ILE A 300 13.56 -11.93 -5.97
C ILE A 300 14.47 -12.71 -6.93
N PHE A 301 14.17 -13.98 -7.18
CA PHE A 301 14.92 -14.85 -8.10
C PHE A 301 14.38 -14.85 -9.54
N SER A 302 13.53 -13.89 -9.89
CA SER A 302 13.08 -13.67 -11.27
C SER A 302 14.20 -13.17 -12.19
N HIS A 303 13.87 -12.97 -13.47
CA HIS A 303 14.75 -12.29 -14.42
C HIS A 303 15.16 -10.86 -13.97
N GLN A 304 14.39 -10.22 -13.07
CA GLN A 304 14.70 -8.89 -12.53
C GLN A 304 16.02 -8.88 -11.74
N LEU A 305 16.47 -10.02 -11.19
CA LEU A 305 17.74 -10.16 -10.46
C LEU A 305 18.96 -9.72 -11.30
N MET A 306 18.90 -9.92 -12.62
CA MET A 306 19.98 -9.56 -13.56
C MET A 306 20.04 -8.05 -13.86
N ASN A 307 18.99 -7.28 -13.52
CA ASN A 307 18.94 -5.85 -13.79
C ASN A 307 20.01 -5.09 -12.99
N GLY A 308 20.42 -3.93 -13.52
CA GLY A 308 21.53 -3.14 -12.98
C GLY A 308 22.93 -3.66 -13.38
N GLY A 309 23.03 -4.45 -14.45
CA GLY A 309 24.30 -5.01 -14.94
C GLY A 309 24.76 -6.29 -14.22
N ARG A 310 23.87 -6.92 -13.43
CA ARG A 310 24.17 -8.11 -12.61
C ARG A 310 23.98 -9.42 -13.39
N GLU A 311 24.38 -9.44 -14.66
CA GLU A 311 24.21 -10.59 -15.57
C GLU A 311 24.85 -11.89 -15.02
N GLY A 312 25.92 -11.77 -14.22
CA GLY A 312 26.57 -12.90 -13.55
C GLY A 312 25.66 -13.70 -12.60
N LEU A 313 24.53 -13.13 -12.17
CA LEU A 313 23.53 -13.79 -11.32
C LEU A 313 22.54 -14.66 -12.10
N GLN A 314 22.62 -14.70 -13.45
CA GLN A 314 21.79 -15.57 -14.29
C GLN A 314 21.66 -17.03 -13.80
N PRO A 315 22.70 -17.70 -13.23
CA PRO A 315 22.55 -19.04 -12.70
C PRO A 315 21.51 -19.17 -11.58
N LEU A 316 21.27 -18.11 -10.80
CA LEU A 316 20.32 -18.12 -9.68
C LEU A 316 18.86 -17.99 -10.15
N VAL A 317 18.63 -17.48 -11.37
CA VAL A 317 17.28 -17.20 -11.88
C VAL A 317 16.41 -18.46 -11.90
N PHE A 318 15.20 -18.32 -11.38
CA PHE A 318 14.18 -19.35 -11.27
C PHE A 318 12.87 -18.85 -11.91
N ASN A 319 12.34 -19.62 -12.86
CA ASN A 319 11.03 -19.38 -13.45
C ASN A 319 10.08 -20.48 -12.94
N PRO A 320 8.89 -20.16 -12.40
CA PRO A 320 7.95 -21.17 -11.93
C PRO A 320 7.37 -21.96 -13.11
N ASP A 321 7.24 -23.27 -12.96
CA ASP A 321 6.56 -24.09 -13.97
C ASP A 321 5.03 -23.96 -13.89
N LEU A 322 4.33 -24.51 -14.88
CA LEU A 322 2.88 -24.41 -14.95
C LEU A 322 2.17 -25.08 -13.75
N GLY A 323 2.80 -26.06 -13.08
CA GLY A 323 2.27 -26.67 -11.86
C GLY A 323 2.24 -25.66 -10.73
N LEU A 324 3.41 -25.10 -10.39
CA LEU A 324 3.55 -24.08 -9.35
C LEU A 324 2.71 -22.82 -9.65
N GLN A 325 2.64 -22.36 -10.91
CA GLN A 325 1.77 -21.24 -11.29
C GLN A 325 0.28 -21.55 -11.06
N THR A 326 -0.16 -22.78 -11.31
CA THR A 326 -1.55 -23.21 -11.07
C THR A 326 -1.83 -23.36 -9.58
N GLU A 327 -0.91 -23.93 -8.81
CA GLU A 327 -1.06 -24.10 -7.36
C GLU A 327 -1.15 -22.76 -6.62
N LEU A 328 -0.35 -21.77 -7.03
CA LEU A 328 -0.45 -20.39 -6.53
C LEU A 328 -1.78 -19.73 -6.92
N LEU A 329 -2.25 -19.90 -8.16
CA LEU A 329 -3.55 -19.36 -8.59
C LEU A 329 -4.71 -20.00 -7.80
N ASN A 330 -4.69 -21.31 -7.60
CA ASN A 330 -5.67 -22.04 -6.80
C ASN A 330 -5.70 -21.53 -5.36
N PHE A 331 -4.54 -21.31 -4.73
CA PHE A 331 -4.49 -20.72 -3.39
C PHE A 331 -5.17 -19.35 -3.33
N VAL A 332 -4.99 -18.49 -4.35
CA VAL A 332 -5.69 -17.19 -4.41
C VAL A 332 -7.21 -17.38 -4.51
N MET A 333 -7.70 -18.34 -5.30
CA MET A 333 -9.14 -18.63 -5.37
C MET A 333 -9.67 -19.14 -4.02
N ASP A 334 -8.98 -20.08 -3.38
CA ASP A 334 -9.40 -20.74 -2.14
C ASP A 334 -9.31 -19.84 -0.89
N HIS A 335 -8.34 -18.91 -0.81
CA HIS A 335 -8.03 -18.14 0.41
C HIS A 335 -8.26 -16.62 0.30
N VAL A 336 -8.44 -16.05 -0.90
CA VAL A 336 -8.75 -14.62 -1.07
C VAL A 336 -10.23 -14.39 -1.41
N PHE A 337 -10.77 -15.10 -2.40
CA PHE A 337 -12.12 -14.88 -2.94
C PHE A 337 -13.19 -15.73 -2.23
N ILE A 338 -13.20 -15.68 -0.90
CA ILE A 338 -14.17 -16.33 0.00
C ILE A 338 -15.53 -15.59 -0.07
N ASP A 339 -16.66 -16.28 0.10
CA ASP A 339 -17.98 -15.62 0.06
C ASP A 339 -18.37 -14.95 1.40
N GLN A 340 -18.84 -13.70 1.31
CA GLN A 340 -19.11 -12.86 2.49
C GLN A 340 -20.28 -13.40 3.35
N ASP A 341 -21.18 -14.19 2.76
CA ASP A 341 -22.29 -14.81 3.49
C ASP A 341 -21.83 -15.96 4.42
N ASP A 342 -20.67 -16.56 4.17
CA ASP A 342 -20.08 -17.57 5.08
C ASP A 342 -19.43 -16.91 6.31
N GLU A 343 -18.83 -15.73 6.16
CA GLU A 343 -18.28 -14.93 7.27
C GLU A 343 -19.37 -14.29 8.16
N ASN A 344 -20.58 -14.10 7.63
CA ASN A 344 -21.73 -13.53 8.35
C ASN A 344 -22.60 -14.57 9.07
N GLN A 345 -22.32 -15.87 8.93
CA GLN A 345 -23.04 -16.95 9.63
C GLN A 345 -22.47 -17.27 11.03
N SER A 346 -21.41 -16.59 11.47
CA SER A 346 -20.83 -16.74 12.80
C SER A 346 -20.53 -15.40 13.49
N MET A 347 -20.93 -15.34 14.77
CA MET A 347 -20.80 -14.25 15.76
C MET A 347 -21.69 -13.01 15.58
N GLU A 348 -22.24 -12.55 16.73
CA GLU A 348 -23.20 -11.45 16.85
C GLU A 348 -22.52 -10.15 17.31
N GLY A 349 -21.86 -9.43 16.40
CA GLY A 349 -21.74 -7.96 16.47
C GLY A 349 -20.97 -7.34 17.64
N ASP A 350 -19.94 -8.00 18.19
CA ASP A 350 -19.01 -7.37 19.13
C ASP A 350 -17.95 -6.51 18.40
N GLU A 351 -17.47 -5.43 19.04
CA GLU A 351 -16.47 -4.51 18.44
C GLU A 351 -15.13 -5.21 18.11
N GLU A 352 -14.83 -6.31 18.81
CA GLU A 352 -13.63 -7.15 18.60
C GLU A 352 -13.75 -7.97 17.30
N ASP A 353 -14.96 -8.34 16.86
CA ASP A 353 -15.18 -9.00 15.57
C ASP A 353 -14.92 -8.06 14.39
N GLU A 354 -15.25 -6.77 14.51
CA GLU A 354 -14.92 -5.79 13.45
C GLU A 354 -13.40 -5.63 13.28
N ALA A 355 -12.65 -5.57 14.38
CA ALA A 355 -11.19 -5.49 14.34
C ALA A 355 -10.58 -6.74 13.68
N ASN A 356 -11.00 -7.94 14.10
CA ASN A 356 -10.54 -9.21 13.54
C ASN A 356 -10.88 -9.36 12.05
N LYS A 357 -12.09 -8.94 11.62
CA LYS A 357 -12.50 -8.93 10.21
C LYS A 357 -11.67 -7.96 9.37
N ILE A 358 -11.31 -6.80 9.92
CA ILE A 358 -10.42 -5.82 9.27
C ILE A 358 -9.01 -6.40 9.10
N GLU A 359 -8.42 -7.04 10.12
CA GLU A 359 -7.10 -7.67 9.99
C GLU A 359 -7.10 -8.81 8.96
N ALA A 360 -8.10 -9.70 9.01
CA ALA A 360 -8.26 -10.79 8.05
C ALA A 360 -8.42 -10.28 6.59
N LEU A 361 -9.11 -9.15 6.39
CA LEU A 361 -9.19 -8.49 5.09
C LEU A 361 -7.83 -7.90 4.66
N HIS A 362 -7.11 -7.21 5.55
CA HIS A 362 -5.76 -6.72 5.25
C HIS A 362 -4.79 -7.86 4.88
N LYS A 363 -4.87 -9.00 5.58
CA LYS A 363 -4.10 -10.21 5.29
C LYS A 363 -4.41 -10.76 3.89
N ARG A 364 -5.70 -10.89 3.52
CA ARG A 364 -6.13 -11.34 2.18
C ARG A 364 -5.74 -10.36 1.07
N ARG A 365 -5.82 -9.05 1.33
CA ARG A 365 -5.31 -7.99 0.43
C ARG A 365 -3.81 -8.16 0.17
N ASN A 366 -3.01 -8.45 1.20
CA ASN A 366 -1.57 -8.72 1.05
C ASN A 366 -1.29 -9.97 0.20
N LEU A 367 -2.03 -11.07 0.43
CA LEU A 367 -1.91 -12.31 -0.38
C LEU A 367 -2.21 -12.04 -1.86
N LEU A 368 -3.30 -11.31 -2.17
CA LEU A 368 -3.65 -10.93 -3.53
C LEU A 368 -2.58 -10.02 -4.16
N ALA A 369 -2.12 -9.01 -3.42
CA ALA A 369 -1.09 -8.09 -3.89
C ALA A 369 0.25 -8.80 -4.17
N ALA A 370 0.62 -9.82 -3.40
CA ALA A 370 1.81 -10.62 -3.62
C ALA A 370 1.76 -11.38 -4.97
N PHE A 371 0.64 -12.06 -5.27
CA PHE A 371 0.47 -12.75 -6.55
C PHE A 371 0.27 -11.79 -7.74
N SER A 372 -0.42 -10.67 -7.53
CA SER A 372 -0.52 -9.60 -8.55
C SER A 372 0.84 -9.07 -9.00
N LYS A 373 1.84 -8.99 -8.10
CA LYS A 373 3.22 -8.64 -8.49
C LYS A 373 3.80 -9.65 -9.49
N LEU A 374 3.62 -10.96 -9.28
CA LEU A 374 4.12 -12.00 -10.18
C LEU A 374 3.54 -11.88 -11.61
N ILE A 375 2.28 -11.47 -11.74
CA ILE A 375 1.63 -11.18 -13.02
C ILE A 375 2.20 -9.89 -13.65
N ILE A 376 2.35 -8.83 -12.85
CA ILE A 376 2.84 -7.52 -13.33
C ILE A 376 4.29 -7.60 -13.81
N TYR A 377 5.12 -8.44 -13.18
CA TYR A 377 6.54 -8.59 -13.52
C TYR A 377 6.86 -9.80 -14.43
N ASP A 378 5.86 -10.36 -15.13
CA ASP A 378 6.01 -11.43 -16.13
C ASP A 378 6.75 -12.69 -15.58
N ILE A 379 6.35 -13.12 -14.38
CA ILE A 379 6.82 -14.32 -13.69
C ILE A 379 5.76 -15.42 -13.70
N VAL A 380 4.49 -15.02 -13.60
CA VAL A 380 3.29 -15.86 -13.83
C VAL A 380 2.63 -15.39 -15.12
N ASP A 381 2.17 -16.33 -15.96
CA ASP A 381 1.56 -16.02 -17.25
C ASP A 381 0.32 -15.12 -17.11
N MET A 382 0.24 -14.07 -17.94
CA MET A 382 -0.80 -13.03 -17.85
C MET A 382 -2.24 -13.55 -18.02
N HIS A 383 -2.46 -14.72 -18.63
CA HIS A 383 -3.80 -15.32 -18.70
C HIS A 383 -4.33 -15.73 -17.31
N ALA A 384 -3.45 -16.04 -16.33
CA ALA A 384 -3.86 -16.35 -14.95
C ALA A 384 -4.57 -15.18 -14.25
N ALA A 385 -4.32 -13.94 -14.70
CA ALA A 385 -5.03 -12.78 -14.22
C ALA A 385 -6.51 -12.75 -14.66
N ALA A 386 -6.93 -13.60 -15.60
CA ALA A 386 -8.32 -13.66 -16.05
C ALA A 386 -9.26 -14.10 -14.92
N ASP A 387 -8.84 -15.10 -14.15
CA ASP A 387 -9.55 -15.60 -12.96
C ASP A 387 -9.52 -14.64 -11.77
N ILE A 388 -8.64 -13.63 -11.77
CA ILE A 388 -8.68 -12.52 -10.80
C ILE A 388 -9.60 -11.40 -11.31
N PHE A 389 -9.47 -11.01 -12.58
CA PHE A 389 -10.23 -9.92 -13.18
C PHE A 389 -11.74 -10.20 -13.20
N LYS A 390 -12.18 -11.47 -13.30
CA LYS A 390 -13.60 -11.84 -13.17
C LYS A 390 -14.22 -11.43 -11.83
N HIS A 391 -13.43 -11.41 -10.76
CA HIS A 391 -13.89 -11.08 -9.40
C HIS A 391 -13.99 -9.57 -9.11
N TYR A 392 -13.53 -8.70 -10.03
CA TYR A 392 -13.46 -7.23 -9.85
C TYR A 392 -14.78 -6.56 -9.42
N MET A 393 -15.94 -7.08 -9.86
CA MET A 393 -17.25 -6.56 -9.47
C MET A 393 -17.81 -7.17 -8.19
N LYS A 394 -17.53 -8.46 -7.92
CA LYS A 394 -18.03 -9.16 -6.73
C LYS A 394 -17.36 -8.63 -5.46
N TYR A 395 -16.04 -8.43 -5.52
CA TYR A 395 -15.22 -7.97 -4.39
C TYR A 395 -14.67 -6.56 -4.58
N TYR A 396 -15.50 -5.66 -5.14
CA TYR A 396 -15.06 -4.29 -5.48
C TYR A 396 -14.60 -3.49 -4.25
N ASN A 397 -15.25 -3.67 -3.10
CA ASN A 397 -14.89 -2.96 -1.86
C ASN A 397 -13.59 -3.48 -1.24
N ASP A 398 -13.36 -4.79 -1.37
CA ASP A 398 -12.32 -5.52 -0.63
C ASP A 398 -10.99 -5.50 -1.40
N TYR A 399 -11.06 -5.66 -2.72
CA TYR A 399 -9.91 -5.89 -3.61
C TYR A 399 -9.92 -5.02 -4.88
N GLY A 400 -10.94 -4.17 -5.07
CA GLY A 400 -11.16 -3.46 -6.33
C GLY A 400 -10.03 -2.53 -6.75
N ASP A 401 -9.33 -1.91 -5.79
CA ASP A 401 -8.14 -1.08 -6.02
C ASP A 401 -6.93 -1.91 -6.50
N ILE A 402 -6.62 -3.03 -5.83
CA ILE A 402 -5.53 -3.95 -6.20
C ILE A 402 -5.78 -4.52 -7.60
N ILE A 403 -7.01 -4.95 -7.89
CA ILE A 403 -7.39 -5.52 -9.19
C ILE A 403 -7.34 -4.44 -10.29
N LYS A 404 -7.84 -3.22 -10.01
CA LYS A 404 -7.77 -2.07 -10.93
C LYS A 404 -6.34 -1.70 -11.29
N GLU A 405 -5.42 -1.70 -10.34
CA GLU A 405 -4.02 -1.35 -10.60
C GLU A 405 -3.27 -2.49 -11.31
N THR A 406 -3.55 -3.75 -10.98
CA THR A 406 -3.05 -4.93 -11.72
C THR A 406 -3.48 -4.88 -13.19
N LEU A 407 -4.74 -4.53 -13.46
CA LEU A 407 -5.27 -4.29 -14.81
C LEU A 407 -4.59 -3.08 -15.47
N SER A 408 -4.31 -2.01 -14.71
CA SER A 408 -3.60 -0.83 -15.21
C SER A 408 -2.17 -1.15 -15.69
N LYS A 409 -1.39 -1.86 -14.87
CA LYS A 409 0.00 -2.23 -15.16
C LYS A 409 0.10 -3.25 -16.30
N THR A 410 -0.69 -4.32 -16.28
CA THR A 410 -0.73 -5.30 -17.39
C THR A 410 -1.11 -4.65 -18.73
N ARG A 411 -2.03 -3.68 -18.73
CA ARG A 411 -2.38 -2.88 -19.91
C ARG A 411 -1.24 -1.96 -20.38
N GLN A 412 -0.47 -1.37 -19.47
CA GLN A 412 0.71 -0.56 -19.80
C GLN A 412 1.79 -1.41 -20.48
N ILE A 413 2.06 -2.61 -19.94
CA ILE A 413 3.09 -3.53 -20.44
C ILE A 413 2.69 -4.15 -21.78
N HIS A 414 1.56 -4.86 -21.85
CA HIS A 414 1.15 -5.63 -23.03
C HIS A 414 -0.35 -5.45 -23.34
N LYS A 415 -0.72 -4.28 -23.89
CA LYS A 415 -2.09 -3.91 -24.31
C LYS A 415 -2.91 -5.03 -24.97
N ILE A 416 -2.34 -5.74 -25.95
CA ILE A 416 -3.05 -6.80 -26.70
C ILE A 416 -3.27 -8.03 -25.82
N GLN A 417 -2.28 -8.42 -25.01
CA GLN A 417 -2.38 -9.58 -24.11
C GLN A 417 -3.31 -9.32 -22.93
N CYS A 418 -3.27 -8.10 -22.36
CA CYS A 418 -4.26 -7.63 -21.40
C CYS A 418 -5.68 -7.70 -21.99
N ALA A 419 -5.90 -7.24 -23.23
CA ALA A 419 -7.22 -7.33 -23.87
C ALA A 419 -7.70 -8.78 -24.11
N LYS A 420 -6.80 -9.72 -24.39
CA LYS A 420 -7.10 -11.16 -24.42
C LYS A 420 -7.48 -11.71 -23.06
N THR A 421 -6.76 -11.31 -22.02
CA THR A 421 -7.02 -11.71 -20.64
C THR A 421 -8.39 -11.20 -20.19
N LEU A 422 -8.73 -9.93 -20.48
CA LEU A 422 -10.03 -9.34 -20.16
C LEU A 422 -11.20 -10.04 -20.85
N ILE A 423 -11.06 -10.46 -22.11
CA ILE A 423 -12.13 -11.22 -22.78
C ILE A 423 -12.19 -12.66 -22.28
N LEU A 424 -11.05 -13.27 -21.90
CA LEU A 424 -11.01 -14.58 -21.25
C LEU A 424 -11.76 -14.57 -19.90
N SER A 425 -11.59 -13.53 -19.07
CA SER A 425 -12.34 -13.36 -17.81
C SER A 425 -13.85 -13.39 -18.01
N LEU A 426 -14.33 -12.69 -19.05
CA LEU A 426 -15.75 -12.62 -19.39
C LEU A 426 -16.24 -13.95 -19.99
N GLN A 427 -15.40 -14.65 -20.74
CA GLN A 427 -15.71 -15.99 -21.27
C GLN A 427 -15.80 -17.02 -20.14
N GLN A 428 -14.93 -16.95 -19.12
CA GLN A 428 -14.99 -17.81 -17.93
C GLN A 428 -16.31 -17.62 -17.19
N LEU A 429 -16.63 -16.40 -16.76
CA LEU A 429 -17.92 -16.07 -16.12
C LEU A 429 -19.14 -16.50 -16.94
N PHE A 430 -19.08 -16.34 -18.26
CA PHE A 430 -20.18 -16.76 -19.13
C PHE A 430 -20.32 -18.28 -19.20
N ASN A 431 -19.21 -19.04 -19.20
CA ASN A 431 -19.27 -20.50 -19.14
C ASN A 431 -19.76 -21.00 -17.77
N GLU A 432 -19.30 -20.38 -16.67
CA GLU A 432 -19.74 -20.66 -15.30
C GLU A 432 -21.27 -20.48 -15.20
N LEU A 433 -21.79 -19.34 -15.66
CA LEU A 433 -23.22 -19.05 -15.69
C LEU A 433 -24.03 -20.02 -16.58
N VAL A 434 -23.50 -20.40 -17.75
CA VAL A 434 -24.13 -21.40 -18.65
C VAL A 434 -24.08 -22.82 -18.07
N GLN A 435 -23.10 -23.13 -17.22
CA GLN A 435 -23.00 -24.42 -16.53
C GLN A 435 -24.03 -24.52 -15.38
N GLU A 436 -24.29 -23.42 -14.67
CA GLU A 436 -25.31 -23.35 -13.61
C GLU A 436 -26.74 -23.30 -14.16
N GLN A 437 -27.02 -22.40 -15.11
CA GLN A 437 -28.38 -22.08 -15.57
C GLN A 437 -28.75 -22.74 -16.91
N GLY A 438 -27.78 -23.38 -17.58
CA GLY A 438 -27.94 -23.95 -18.91
C GLY A 438 -27.79 -22.93 -20.04
N PRO A 439 -27.82 -23.37 -21.32
CA PRO A 439 -27.55 -22.51 -22.48
C PRO A 439 -28.70 -21.55 -22.83
N ASN A 440 -29.87 -21.68 -22.19
CA ASN A 440 -31.03 -20.82 -22.41
C ASN A 440 -31.12 -19.72 -21.34
N LEU A 441 -30.05 -18.93 -21.18
CA LEU A 441 -29.96 -17.88 -20.16
C LEU A 441 -31.11 -16.87 -20.25
N ASP A 442 -31.67 -16.51 -19.09
CA ASP A 442 -32.54 -15.32 -19.00
C ASP A 442 -31.69 -14.06 -19.16
N ARG A 443 -31.92 -13.35 -20.26
CA ARG A 443 -31.22 -12.12 -20.64
C ARG A 443 -31.60 -10.91 -19.78
N THR A 444 -32.65 -11.01 -18.95
CA THR A 444 -33.03 -10.00 -17.96
C THR A 444 -32.50 -10.30 -16.55
N SER A 445 -31.90 -11.48 -16.32
CA SER A 445 -31.35 -11.87 -15.02
C SER A 445 -30.23 -10.95 -14.51
N ALA A 446 -30.14 -10.82 -13.18
CA ALA A 446 -29.10 -10.05 -12.52
C ALA A 446 -27.68 -10.54 -12.87
N HIS A 447 -27.49 -11.84 -13.05
CA HIS A 447 -26.20 -12.44 -13.41
C HIS A 447 -25.73 -12.00 -14.81
N VAL A 448 -26.60 -12.08 -15.83
CA VAL A 448 -26.28 -11.59 -17.19
C VAL A 448 -26.04 -10.08 -17.18
N SER A 449 -26.81 -9.33 -16.40
CA SER A 449 -26.60 -7.89 -16.22
C SER A 449 -25.23 -7.56 -15.58
N GLY A 450 -24.82 -8.32 -14.56
CA GLY A 450 -23.53 -8.19 -13.88
C GLY A 450 -22.33 -8.41 -14.80
N ILE A 451 -22.35 -9.46 -15.63
CA ILE A 451 -21.30 -9.71 -16.64
C ILE A 451 -21.23 -8.56 -17.66
N LYS A 452 -22.37 -7.98 -18.04
CA LYS A 452 -22.42 -6.81 -18.95
C LYS A 452 -21.90 -5.52 -18.32
N GLU A 453 -22.14 -5.28 -17.03
CA GLU A 453 -21.53 -4.15 -16.29
C GLU A 453 -20.01 -4.35 -16.11
N LEU A 454 -19.55 -5.56 -15.80
CA LEU A 454 -18.11 -5.86 -15.76
C LEU A 454 -17.44 -5.58 -17.13
N ALA A 455 -18.06 -6.04 -18.22
CA ALA A 455 -17.60 -5.76 -19.58
C ALA A 455 -17.59 -4.26 -19.91
N ARG A 456 -18.60 -3.51 -19.46
CA ARG A 456 -18.67 -2.05 -19.59
C ARG A 456 -17.52 -1.36 -18.86
N ARG A 457 -17.23 -1.77 -17.61
CA ARG A 457 -16.07 -1.26 -16.86
C ARG A 457 -14.74 -1.61 -17.54
N PHE A 458 -14.58 -2.83 -18.03
CA PHE A 458 -13.41 -3.20 -18.83
C PHE A 458 -13.28 -2.35 -20.10
N ALA A 459 -14.39 -2.06 -20.80
CA ALA A 459 -14.38 -1.19 -21.98
C ALA A 459 -13.86 0.23 -21.66
N LEU A 460 -14.18 0.78 -20.48
CA LEU A 460 -13.65 2.08 -20.04
C LEU A 460 -12.13 2.09 -19.90
N THR A 461 -11.49 0.96 -19.57
CA THR A 461 -10.02 0.88 -19.36
C THR A 461 -9.19 1.14 -20.62
N PHE A 462 -9.79 1.03 -21.82
CA PHE A 462 -9.16 1.43 -23.08
C PHE A 462 -9.13 2.96 -23.30
N GLY A 463 -9.67 3.75 -22.37
CA GLY A 463 -9.62 5.21 -22.38
C GLY A 463 -10.44 5.85 -23.50
N LEU A 464 -9.99 7.02 -23.96
CA LEU A 464 -10.58 7.77 -25.08
C LEU A 464 -9.73 7.72 -26.35
N ASP A 465 -8.42 7.49 -26.23
CA ASP A 465 -7.53 7.33 -27.39
C ASP A 465 -7.70 5.92 -28.00
N GLN A 466 -8.67 5.84 -28.92
CA GLN A 466 -8.93 4.65 -29.72
C GLN A 466 -7.73 4.27 -30.61
N ILE A 467 -6.84 5.22 -30.98
CA ILE A 467 -5.68 4.93 -31.84
C ILE A 467 -4.63 4.17 -31.04
N LYS A 468 -4.30 4.62 -29.81
CA LYS A 468 -3.37 3.95 -28.87
C LYS A 468 -3.83 2.56 -28.44
N THR A 469 -5.09 2.17 -28.68
CA THR A 469 -5.70 0.90 -28.24
C THR A 469 -6.31 0.04 -29.36
N ARG A 470 -6.30 0.54 -30.60
CA ARG A 470 -6.95 -0.04 -31.80
C ARG A 470 -6.82 -1.55 -31.93
N GLU A 471 -5.59 -2.05 -31.96
CA GLU A 471 -5.33 -3.47 -32.22
C GLU A 471 -5.77 -4.38 -31.06
N ALA A 472 -5.67 -3.89 -29.83
CA ALA A 472 -6.10 -4.61 -28.63
C ALA A 472 -7.63 -4.78 -28.61
N VAL A 473 -8.37 -3.70 -28.91
CA VAL A 473 -9.84 -3.74 -29.00
C VAL A 473 -10.29 -4.60 -30.20
N ALA A 474 -9.61 -4.50 -31.35
CA ALA A 474 -9.90 -5.36 -32.51
C ALA A 474 -9.64 -6.85 -32.22
N THR A 475 -8.59 -7.18 -31.48
CA THR A 475 -8.29 -8.56 -31.04
C THR A 475 -9.35 -9.08 -30.06
N LEU A 476 -9.76 -8.26 -29.08
CA LEU A 476 -10.85 -8.58 -28.15
C LEU A 476 -12.15 -8.92 -28.88
N HIS A 477 -12.52 -8.15 -29.93
CA HIS A 477 -13.71 -8.45 -30.74
C HIS A 477 -13.55 -9.73 -31.58
N LYS A 478 -12.38 -9.98 -32.18
CA LYS A 478 -12.08 -11.21 -32.91
C LYS A 478 -12.26 -12.44 -32.00
N ASP A 479 -11.58 -12.45 -30.85
CA ASP A 479 -11.53 -13.59 -29.95
C ASP A 479 -12.88 -13.82 -29.24
N GLY A 480 -13.66 -12.74 -29.01
CA GLY A 480 -15.05 -12.81 -28.55
C GLY A 480 -16.04 -13.35 -29.58
N ILE A 481 -15.86 -13.05 -30.88
CA ILE A 481 -16.64 -13.66 -31.98
C ILE A 481 -16.31 -15.15 -32.08
N GLU A 482 -15.04 -15.52 -32.05
CA GLU A 482 -14.61 -16.93 -32.09
C GLU A 482 -15.19 -17.74 -30.93
N PHE A 483 -15.31 -17.15 -29.74
CA PHE A 483 -16.00 -17.77 -28.61
C PHE A 483 -17.51 -17.93 -28.82
N ALA A 484 -18.21 -16.91 -29.32
CA ALA A 484 -19.66 -16.94 -29.53
C ALA A 484 -20.10 -18.01 -30.54
N PHE A 485 -19.23 -18.36 -31.51
CA PHE A 485 -19.47 -19.39 -32.53
C PHE A 485 -18.65 -20.68 -32.32
N LYS A 486 -17.98 -20.84 -31.17
CA LYS A 486 -17.08 -21.98 -30.87
C LYS A 486 -17.74 -23.34 -30.98
N TYR A 487 -19.04 -23.43 -30.66
CA TYR A 487 -19.83 -24.65 -30.69
C TYR A 487 -21.10 -24.47 -31.53
N GLN A 488 -21.40 -25.46 -32.38
CA GLN A 488 -22.69 -25.51 -33.08
C GLN A 488 -23.79 -26.07 -32.15
N ASN A 489 -25.04 -25.68 -32.37
CA ASN A 489 -26.15 -26.20 -31.57
C ASN A 489 -26.43 -27.67 -31.93
N GLN A 490 -26.47 -28.54 -30.91
CA GLN A 490 -26.73 -29.98 -31.07
C GLN A 490 -28.11 -30.29 -31.70
N LYS A 491 -29.06 -29.36 -31.62
CA LYS A 491 -30.39 -29.47 -32.24
C LYS A 491 -30.42 -29.13 -33.74
N GLY A 492 -29.29 -28.71 -34.32
CA GLY A 492 -29.15 -28.37 -35.73
C GLY A 492 -28.96 -26.86 -35.97
N GLN A 493 -28.59 -26.51 -37.22
CA GLN A 493 -28.21 -25.14 -37.62
C GLN A 493 -29.35 -24.12 -37.58
N GLU A 494 -30.60 -24.57 -37.43
CA GLU A 494 -31.77 -23.71 -37.25
C GLU A 494 -31.86 -23.08 -35.86
N TYR A 495 -31.10 -23.58 -34.88
CA TYR A 495 -31.05 -23.08 -33.51
C TYR A 495 -29.78 -22.25 -33.26
N PRO A 496 -29.84 -21.20 -32.41
CA PRO A 496 -28.69 -20.37 -32.13
C PRO A 496 -27.54 -21.15 -31.47
N PRO A 497 -26.26 -20.86 -31.79
CA PRO A 497 -25.10 -21.38 -31.06
C PRO A 497 -25.24 -21.19 -29.54
N PRO A 498 -24.79 -22.15 -28.69
CA PRO A 498 -24.93 -22.04 -27.24
C PRO A 498 -24.33 -20.76 -26.64
N ASN A 499 -23.26 -20.24 -27.25
CA ASN A 499 -22.54 -19.07 -26.77
C ASN A 499 -23.02 -17.76 -27.42
N LEU A 500 -24.10 -17.77 -28.23
CA LEU A 500 -24.52 -16.59 -29.01
C LEU A 500 -24.88 -15.38 -28.14
N ALA A 501 -25.41 -15.60 -26.93
CA ALA A 501 -25.75 -14.53 -26.00
C ALA A 501 -24.52 -13.71 -25.53
N PHE A 502 -23.31 -14.27 -25.61
CA PHE A 502 -22.06 -13.56 -25.31
C PHE A 502 -21.84 -12.32 -26.21
N LEU A 503 -22.47 -12.27 -27.39
CA LEU A 503 -22.41 -11.10 -28.27
C LEU A 503 -23.03 -9.84 -27.63
N GLU A 504 -23.89 -9.96 -26.61
CA GLU A 504 -24.33 -8.80 -25.82
C GLU A 504 -23.22 -8.24 -24.93
N VAL A 505 -22.50 -9.12 -24.23
CA VAL A 505 -21.33 -8.76 -23.41
C VAL A 505 -20.26 -8.11 -24.30
N LEU A 506 -20.04 -8.66 -25.49
CA LEU A 506 -19.12 -8.12 -26.49
C LEU A 506 -19.58 -6.76 -27.07
N SER A 507 -20.87 -6.45 -27.03
CA SER A 507 -21.42 -5.21 -27.60
C SER A 507 -21.03 -3.95 -26.82
N GLU A 508 -20.77 -4.04 -25.51
CA GLU A 508 -20.30 -2.92 -24.67
C GLU A 508 -18.98 -2.33 -25.20
N PHE A 509 -18.06 -3.20 -25.64
CA PHE A 509 -16.78 -2.83 -26.26
C PHE A 509 -16.90 -2.23 -27.66
N SER A 510 -18.06 -2.36 -28.33
CA SER A 510 -18.25 -1.82 -29.69
C SER A 510 -18.17 -0.29 -29.73
N SER A 511 -18.30 0.38 -28.59
CA SER A 511 -18.09 1.82 -28.41
C SER A 511 -16.62 2.26 -28.58
N LYS A 512 -15.66 1.33 -28.42
CA LYS A 512 -14.21 1.61 -28.44
C LYS A 512 -13.53 1.30 -29.79
N LEU A 513 -14.21 0.62 -30.71
CA LEU A 513 -13.73 0.42 -32.09
C LEU A 513 -13.82 1.72 -32.90
N LEU A 514 -12.75 2.05 -33.64
CA LEU A 514 -12.82 3.10 -34.66
C LEU A 514 -13.81 2.68 -35.77
N ARG A 515 -14.41 3.68 -36.43
CA ARG A 515 -15.34 3.49 -37.57
C ARG A 515 -14.78 2.62 -38.71
N GLN A 516 -13.46 2.61 -38.93
CA GLN A 516 -12.83 1.71 -39.91
C GLN A 516 -12.87 0.25 -39.45
N ASP A 517 -12.50 0.00 -38.18
CA ASP A 517 -12.38 -1.35 -37.65
C ASP A 517 -13.73 -1.97 -37.34
N LYS A 518 -14.76 -1.17 -37.04
CA LYS A 518 -16.16 -1.64 -37.03
C LYS A 518 -16.53 -2.38 -38.32
N LYS A 519 -16.10 -1.88 -39.49
CA LYS A 519 -16.32 -2.56 -40.77
C LYS A 519 -15.48 -3.85 -40.87
N THR A 520 -14.21 -3.81 -40.45
CA THR A 520 -13.33 -4.99 -40.44
C THR A 520 -13.87 -6.12 -39.56
N VAL A 521 -14.35 -5.79 -38.35
CA VAL A 521 -14.97 -6.71 -37.40
C VAL A 521 -16.33 -7.20 -37.90
N HIS A 522 -17.11 -6.36 -38.57
CA HIS A 522 -18.36 -6.78 -39.23
C HIS A 522 -18.11 -7.80 -40.35
N THR A 523 -17.17 -7.54 -41.26
CA THR A 523 -16.74 -8.51 -42.29
C THR A 523 -15.97 -9.71 -41.71
N TYR A 524 -15.52 -9.66 -40.46
CA TYR A 524 -15.03 -10.83 -39.73
C TYR A 524 -16.19 -11.69 -39.21
N LEU A 525 -17.17 -11.07 -38.54
CA LEU A 525 -18.41 -11.69 -38.06
C LEU A 525 -19.15 -12.41 -39.19
N GLU A 526 -19.28 -11.78 -40.37
CA GLU A 526 -19.96 -12.36 -41.55
C GLU A 526 -19.41 -13.73 -41.99
N LYS A 527 -18.15 -14.08 -41.64
CA LYS A 527 -17.57 -15.41 -41.93
C LYS A 527 -18.16 -16.54 -41.11
N PHE A 528 -18.84 -16.23 -40.00
CA PHE A 528 -19.47 -17.19 -39.10
C PHE A 528 -21.00 -17.28 -39.30
N LEU A 529 -21.59 -16.46 -40.17
CA LEU A 529 -23.03 -16.39 -40.38
C LEU A 529 -23.45 -17.16 -41.64
N THR A 530 -24.54 -17.91 -41.54
CA THR A 530 -25.26 -18.44 -42.72
C THR A 530 -26.34 -17.46 -43.17
N GLU A 531 -26.81 -17.60 -44.41
CA GLU A 531 -27.94 -16.79 -44.92
C GLU A 531 -29.17 -16.90 -44.01
N GLN A 532 -29.50 -18.12 -43.57
CA GLN A 532 -30.60 -18.38 -42.64
C GLN A 532 -30.45 -17.61 -41.31
N MET A 533 -29.24 -17.57 -40.73
CA MET A 533 -28.97 -16.82 -39.49
C MET A 533 -29.17 -15.31 -39.66
N MET A 534 -28.95 -14.77 -40.87
CA MET A 534 -29.16 -13.35 -41.16
C MET A 534 -30.63 -12.98 -41.40
N GLU A 535 -31.49 -13.94 -41.70
CA GLU A 535 -32.93 -13.74 -41.91
C GLU A 535 -33.77 -13.88 -40.64
N ARG A 536 -33.31 -14.66 -39.65
CA ARG A 536 -34.02 -14.87 -38.36
C ARG A 536 -34.27 -13.55 -37.61
N ARG A 537 -35.44 -13.44 -36.96
CA ARG A 537 -35.88 -12.27 -36.16
C ARG A 537 -36.46 -12.61 -34.79
N GLU A 538 -36.40 -13.88 -34.39
CA GLU A 538 -36.87 -14.37 -33.09
C GLU A 538 -35.95 -13.87 -31.96
N ASP A 539 -36.47 -13.68 -30.75
CA ASP A 539 -35.74 -13.04 -29.63
C ASP A 539 -34.44 -13.75 -29.23
N VAL A 540 -34.35 -15.07 -29.49
CA VAL A 540 -33.14 -15.87 -29.25
C VAL A 540 -31.97 -15.50 -30.17
N TRP A 541 -32.23 -14.78 -31.27
CA TRP A 541 -31.21 -14.24 -32.18
C TRP A 541 -30.91 -12.75 -31.94
N LEU A 542 -31.64 -12.09 -31.03
CA LEU A 542 -31.47 -10.67 -30.72
C LEU A 542 -30.04 -10.27 -30.26
N PRO A 543 -29.24 -11.11 -29.57
CA PRO A 543 -27.82 -10.84 -29.31
C PRO A 543 -27.01 -10.57 -30.59
N LEU A 544 -27.18 -11.42 -31.62
CA LEU A 544 -26.52 -11.28 -32.91
C LEU A 544 -26.99 -10.02 -33.66
N ILE A 545 -28.30 -9.77 -33.68
CA ILE A 545 -28.88 -8.59 -34.34
C ILE A 545 -28.34 -7.31 -33.69
N SER A 546 -28.32 -7.25 -32.36
CA SER A 546 -27.85 -6.08 -31.58
C SER A 546 -26.35 -5.82 -31.80
N TYR A 547 -25.52 -6.86 -31.69
CA TYR A 547 -24.08 -6.76 -31.92
C TYR A 547 -23.76 -6.34 -33.37
N ARG A 548 -24.41 -6.96 -34.36
CA ARG A 548 -24.27 -6.58 -35.78
C ARG A 548 -24.67 -5.13 -36.03
N ASN A 549 -25.76 -4.66 -35.41
CA ASN A 549 -26.19 -3.27 -35.54
C ASN A 549 -25.18 -2.29 -34.94
N SER A 550 -24.59 -2.59 -33.78
CA SER A 550 -23.58 -1.72 -33.13
C SER A 550 -22.30 -1.51 -33.95
N LEU A 551 -22.00 -2.43 -34.87
CA LEU A 551 -20.91 -2.31 -35.84
C LEU A 551 -21.32 -1.48 -37.08
N VAL A 552 -22.59 -1.51 -37.49
CA VAL A 552 -23.10 -0.83 -38.69
C VAL A 552 -23.49 0.63 -38.44
N THR A 553 -23.99 0.98 -37.24
CA THR A 553 -24.57 2.31 -36.95
C THR A 553 -23.60 3.51 -37.00
N GLY A 554 -22.30 3.28 -37.21
CA GLY A 554 -21.34 4.36 -37.57
C GLY A 554 -21.45 4.82 -39.05
N GLY A 555 -22.62 4.68 -39.67
CA GLY A 555 -22.82 4.66 -41.12
C GLY A 555 -22.95 6.03 -41.81
N GLU A 556 -24.11 6.68 -41.72
CA GLU A 556 -24.57 7.50 -42.85
C GLU A 556 -24.81 9.00 -42.59
N ASP A 557 -25.27 9.43 -41.41
CA ASP A 557 -25.88 10.77 -41.24
C ASP A 557 -24.93 11.99 -41.37
N ASP A 558 -23.64 11.87 -41.04
CA ASP A 558 -22.68 13.01 -41.05
C ASP A 558 -22.24 13.48 -42.45
N ARG A 559 -22.88 13.04 -43.54
CA ARG A 559 -22.46 13.37 -44.93
C ARG A 559 -23.32 14.43 -45.63
N MET A 560 -24.23 15.10 -44.93
CA MET A 560 -25.27 15.96 -45.53
C MET A 560 -25.29 17.43 -45.04
N SER A 561 -24.12 18.09 -44.92
CA SER A 561 -24.10 19.57 -44.74
C SER A 561 -22.83 20.30 -45.21
N VAL A 562 -22.50 20.23 -46.52
CA VAL A 562 -21.64 21.23 -47.19
C VAL A 562 -21.88 21.27 -48.71
N ASN A 563 -22.80 22.13 -49.16
CA ASN A 563 -22.62 23.13 -50.25
C ASN A 563 -23.94 23.54 -50.95
N SER A 564 -24.15 24.86 -51.08
CA SER A 564 -24.83 25.61 -52.17
C SER A 564 -26.14 25.08 -52.81
N GLY A 565 -27.23 25.87 -52.95
CA GLY A 565 -27.49 27.25 -52.49
C GLY A 565 -28.54 28.01 -53.32
N SER A 566 -29.05 29.12 -52.75
CA SER A 566 -29.90 30.18 -53.33
C SER A 566 -31.44 29.97 -53.46
N SER A 567 -32.17 31.03 -53.09
CA SER A 567 -33.54 31.42 -53.48
C SER A 567 -34.74 30.56 -53.00
N SER A 568 -35.87 31.13 -52.53
CA SER A 568 -36.19 32.51 -52.11
C SER A 568 -37.58 32.62 -51.45
N SER A 569 -37.75 33.34 -50.33
CA SER A 569 -38.84 34.34 -50.13
C SER A 569 -38.81 35.06 -48.76
N LYS A 570 -39.21 36.35 -48.81
CA LYS A 570 -39.77 37.29 -47.79
C LYS A 570 -39.97 36.73 -46.36
N THR A 571 -39.69 37.47 -45.27
CA THR A 571 -40.17 38.85 -44.99
C THR A 571 -39.10 39.80 -44.42
N SER A 572 -39.50 40.96 -43.87
CA SER A 572 -38.67 42.17 -43.74
C SER A 572 -38.66 42.82 -42.35
N SER A 573 -37.51 43.40 -41.96
CA SER A 573 -37.46 44.77 -41.39
C SER A 573 -36.04 45.38 -41.55
N VAL A 574 -35.90 46.69 -41.30
CA VAL A 574 -34.75 47.51 -41.77
C VAL A 574 -34.28 48.55 -40.74
N ARG A 575 -32.95 48.63 -40.52
CA ARG A 575 -32.11 49.85 -40.41
C ARG A 575 -30.63 49.44 -40.25
N ASN A 576 -29.69 49.82 -41.12
CA ASN A 576 -29.02 51.13 -41.30
C ASN A 576 -28.23 51.60 -40.05
N LYS A 577 -26.99 52.11 -40.16
CA LYS A 577 -26.26 52.61 -41.36
C LYS A 577 -24.71 52.48 -41.25
N LYS A 578 -24.05 52.54 -42.41
CA LYS A 578 -22.60 52.36 -42.68
C LYS A 578 -21.66 53.42 -42.08
N GLY A 579 -20.39 53.03 -41.86
CA GLY A 579 -19.18 53.87 -41.88
C GLY A 579 -18.03 53.17 -42.66
N ARG A 580 -17.08 53.91 -43.23
CA ARG A 580 -16.00 53.47 -44.17
C ARG A 580 -14.90 54.55 -44.23
N PRO A 581 -13.69 54.33 -44.83
CA PRO A 581 -12.79 53.15 -44.89
C PRO A 581 -11.30 53.57 -44.58
N PRO A 582 -10.22 52.78 -44.90
CA PRO A 582 -8.85 53.04 -44.42
C PRO A 582 -7.79 53.40 -45.50
N LEU A 583 -6.53 53.67 -45.07
CA LEU A 583 -5.24 53.80 -45.80
C LEU A 583 -4.08 53.64 -44.75
N HIS A 584 -2.83 53.20 -45.01
CA HIS A 584 -2.12 52.80 -46.25
C HIS A 584 -0.95 51.77 -46.03
N LYS A 585 -0.11 51.55 -47.07
CA LYS A 585 1.09 50.67 -47.16
C LYS A 585 2.37 51.36 -46.60
N LYS A 586 3.59 50.80 -46.47
CA LYS A 586 4.33 49.60 -46.99
C LYS A 586 5.21 49.04 -45.81
N ARG A 587 6.28 48.20 -45.85
CA ARG A 587 7.17 47.59 -46.87
C ARG A 587 7.78 46.24 -46.35
N VAL A 588 8.18 45.37 -47.29
CA VAL A 588 9.03 44.15 -47.21
C VAL A 588 10.53 44.48 -47.24
N GLU A 589 11.38 43.69 -46.57
CA GLU A 589 12.83 43.56 -46.88
C GLU A 589 13.33 42.14 -46.54
N ASP A 590 14.31 41.63 -47.28
CA ASP A 590 14.73 40.22 -47.30
C ASP A 590 16.13 40.11 -47.96
N GLU A 591 17.18 39.70 -47.23
CA GLU A 591 18.54 39.38 -47.74
C GLU A 591 19.44 38.80 -46.62
N ASN A 592 20.65 38.34 -46.98
CA ASN A 592 21.09 36.94 -46.84
C ASN A 592 22.64 36.80 -46.69
N LEU A 593 23.16 35.64 -46.22
CA LEU A 593 24.60 35.21 -46.23
C LEU A 593 25.58 36.05 -45.32
N GLU A 594 26.75 35.60 -44.80
CA GLU A 594 27.60 34.39 -44.95
C GLU A 594 28.61 34.20 -43.76
N GLY A 595 28.97 32.96 -43.39
CA GLY A 595 30.24 32.51 -42.72
C GLY A 595 30.67 33.06 -41.33
N SER A 596 31.78 32.64 -40.69
CA SER A 596 32.51 31.34 -40.59
C SER A 596 33.71 31.46 -39.60
N TRP A 597 34.34 30.35 -39.18
CA TRP A 597 35.71 30.18 -38.57
C TRP A 597 35.96 30.23 -37.03
N LEU A 598 36.15 29.02 -36.46
CA LEU A 598 37.19 28.52 -35.52
C LEU A 598 37.70 29.28 -34.26
N ASN A 599 37.55 28.62 -33.11
CA ASN A 599 38.59 28.21 -32.11
C ASN A 599 39.86 29.07 -31.85
N ARG A 600 40.14 29.41 -30.56
CA ARG A 600 41.11 28.72 -29.66
C ARG A 600 41.35 29.48 -28.31
N ASN A 601 41.94 28.79 -27.32
CA ASN A 601 42.41 29.12 -25.95
C ASN A 601 43.10 30.52 -25.74
N ASP A 602 43.42 31.05 -24.54
CA ASP A 602 44.03 30.41 -23.35
C ASP A 602 44.03 31.22 -22.01
N SER A 603 44.38 30.52 -20.91
CA SER A 603 45.02 30.96 -19.62
C SER A 603 44.48 32.07 -18.67
N ILE A 604 44.06 31.67 -17.45
CA ILE A 604 44.59 32.00 -16.08
C ILE A 604 44.92 33.47 -15.70
N GLN A 605 44.33 34.01 -14.58
CA GLN A 605 44.97 34.26 -13.26
C GLN A 605 44.12 35.13 -12.28
N THR A 606 44.30 34.98 -10.95
CA THR A 606 43.77 35.86 -9.88
C THR A 606 44.90 36.65 -9.20
N PRO A 607 44.66 37.84 -8.61
CA PRO A 607 44.71 37.93 -7.13
C PRO A 607 43.95 39.13 -6.46
N GLY A 608 43.84 39.08 -5.12
CA GLY A 608 44.01 40.28 -4.26
C GLY A 608 42.74 40.98 -3.70
N ALA A 609 42.82 41.44 -2.44
CA ALA A 609 41.77 42.17 -1.71
C ALA A 609 42.32 43.45 -1.05
N LEU A 610 41.44 44.40 -0.65
CA LEU A 610 41.74 45.51 0.28
C LEU A 610 40.45 46.13 0.90
N GLN A 611 40.57 47.12 1.81
CA GLN A 611 39.57 47.44 2.85
C GLN A 611 38.91 48.86 2.79
N THR A 612 37.70 48.97 3.37
CA THR A 612 37.02 50.07 4.14
C THR A 612 37.28 51.58 3.90
N PRO A 613 36.25 52.44 4.11
CA PRO A 613 36.24 53.35 5.28
C PRO A 613 34.85 53.57 5.97
N GLN A 614 34.72 54.52 6.93
CA GLN A 614 33.56 54.78 7.86
C GLN A 614 33.41 56.31 8.19
N LEU A 615 32.47 56.87 8.99
CA LEU A 615 31.40 56.35 9.89
C LEU A 615 30.02 57.09 9.72
N THR A 616 29.46 58.08 10.46
CA THR A 616 29.82 58.83 11.70
C THR A 616 28.60 59.59 12.34
N SER A 617 28.16 59.26 13.57
CA SER A 617 27.28 60.05 14.51
C SER A 617 25.78 60.26 14.15
N THR A 618 24.80 60.57 15.04
CA THR A 618 24.73 61.06 16.45
C THR A 618 23.72 60.25 17.31
N VAL A 619 23.98 59.76 18.54
CA VAL A 619 24.15 60.41 19.88
C VAL A 619 22.87 60.85 20.63
N LEU A 620 22.59 60.23 21.78
CA LEU A 620 22.18 60.88 23.06
C LEU A 620 22.39 59.92 24.28
N ARG A 621 22.39 60.45 25.52
CA ARG A 621 22.68 59.75 26.81
C ARG A 621 21.39 59.61 27.69
N GLU A 622 21.32 59.16 28.96
CA GLU A 622 22.28 58.93 30.08
C GLU A 622 21.62 57.95 31.12
N ASN A 623 22.27 56.89 31.63
CA ASN A 623 23.03 56.74 32.91
C ASN A 623 22.28 57.25 34.18
N THR A 624 22.22 56.62 35.38
CA THR A 624 23.12 55.72 36.18
C THR A 624 22.21 54.94 37.22
N ARG A 625 22.53 54.12 38.26
CA ARG A 625 23.75 53.64 39.00
C ARG A 625 23.51 52.25 39.69
N GLN A 626 23.92 52.04 40.96
CA GLN A 626 24.01 50.78 41.74
C GLN A 626 24.01 51.07 43.27
N ILE A 627 24.08 50.01 44.12
CA ILE A 627 24.28 49.95 45.60
C ILE A 627 22.97 50.11 46.43
N GLY A 628 22.69 49.35 47.51
CA GLY A 628 23.31 48.14 48.06
C GLY A 628 22.98 47.86 49.56
N GLU A 629 23.18 46.60 50.02
CA GLU A 629 23.37 46.11 51.42
C GLU A 629 22.19 45.87 52.43
N GLN A 630 22.27 44.67 53.05
CA GLN A 630 21.98 44.28 54.46
C GLN A 630 20.54 44.01 55.00
N ILE A 631 20.50 43.27 56.13
CA ILE A 631 19.52 42.27 56.65
C ILE A 631 19.99 41.93 58.12
N PRO A 632 19.22 41.42 59.14
CA PRO A 632 18.08 40.45 59.15
C PRO A 632 16.93 40.78 60.18
N GLU A 633 16.27 39.75 60.77
CA GLU A 633 15.48 39.68 62.04
C GLU A 633 13.99 40.16 62.06
N HIS A 634 13.03 39.52 62.78
CA HIS A 634 12.91 38.17 63.40
C HIS A 634 11.39 37.81 63.61
N GLU A 635 11.09 36.53 63.95
CA GLU A 635 9.90 35.91 64.62
C GLU A 635 8.51 36.63 64.67
N SER A 636 7.36 35.95 64.53
CA SER A 636 6.85 35.00 65.56
C SER A 636 5.66 34.10 65.10
N GLU A 637 5.53 32.94 65.74
CA GLU A 637 4.39 31.98 65.74
C GLU A 637 3.82 31.90 67.21
N PRO A 638 2.92 30.99 67.66
CA PRO A 638 1.95 30.07 67.01
C PRO A 638 0.54 30.02 67.69
N GLY A 639 -0.32 29.05 67.30
CA GLY A 639 -1.47 28.51 68.08
C GLY A 639 -2.66 28.06 67.20
N SER A 640 -3.06 26.78 67.12
CA SER A 640 -3.69 25.86 68.11
C SER A 640 -5.16 26.22 68.47
N GLU A 641 -6.18 25.34 68.44
CA GLU A 641 -6.27 23.88 68.20
C GLU A 641 -7.77 23.45 68.02
N GLN A 642 -8.04 22.25 67.43
CA GLN A 642 -9.16 21.29 67.73
C GLN A 642 -10.66 21.76 67.70
N ASP A 643 -11.71 20.97 67.39
CA ASP A 643 -11.88 19.62 66.80
C ASP A 643 -13.36 19.40 66.32
N PHE A 644 -13.70 18.18 65.85
CA PHE A 644 -15.03 17.50 65.71
C PHE A 644 -15.58 17.10 64.31
N LEU A 645 -15.15 15.90 63.87
CA LEU A 645 -15.95 14.71 63.45
C LEU A 645 -17.24 14.79 62.59
N ASN A 646 -17.22 13.92 61.57
CA ASN A 646 -18.31 13.10 60.99
C ASN A 646 -19.36 13.68 60.01
N ASN A 647 -19.16 13.29 58.74
CA ASN A 647 -20.15 12.90 57.71
C ASN A 647 -20.95 11.63 58.18
N PRO A 648 -21.96 11.07 57.46
CA PRO A 648 -22.47 11.42 56.13
C PRO A 648 -24.02 11.38 55.92
N GLN A 649 -24.44 11.61 54.66
CA GLN A 649 -25.29 10.69 53.86
C GLN A 649 -26.64 11.22 53.28
N MET A 650 -26.85 10.96 51.97
CA MET A 650 -28.12 10.96 51.20
C MET A 650 -28.86 12.31 51.00
N GLN A 651 -29.74 12.51 49.99
CA GLN A 651 -29.88 12.05 48.58
C GLN A 651 -31.10 12.79 47.96
N ILE A 652 -31.37 12.64 46.63
CA ILE A 652 -32.69 12.88 45.97
C ILE A 652 -33.14 14.37 45.89
N SER A 653 -33.98 14.85 44.95
CA SER A 653 -34.18 14.55 43.51
C SER A 653 -35.17 15.57 42.90
N TRP A 654 -34.77 16.26 41.82
CA TRP A 654 -35.60 16.79 40.71
C TRP A 654 -36.73 17.84 40.89
N LEU A 655 -36.88 18.63 39.79
CA LEU A 655 -38.12 19.12 39.12
C LEU A 655 -38.62 20.57 39.37
N GLY A 656 -38.77 21.34 38.27
CA GLY A 656 -39.39 22.68 38.23
C GLY A 656 -39.38 23.31 36.81
N GLN A 657 -40.44 24.03 36.41
CA GLN A 657 -40.67 24.61 35.06
C GLN A 657 -41.56 25.89 35.15
N GLN A 658 -41.98 26.65 34.11
CA GLN A 658 -41.95 26.52 32.64
C GLN A 658 -42.16 27.91 31.95
N LYS A 659 -41.85 28.03 30.64
CA LYS A 659 -42.18 29.13 29.67
C LYS A 659 -41.47 30.48 29.89
N LEU A 660 -41.10 31.32 28.89
CA LEU A 660 -41.45 31.56 27.46
C LEU A 660 -42.46 32.70 27.22
N GLU A 661 -41.99 33.79 26.56
CA GLU A 661 -42.71 34.56 25.52
C GLU A 661 -41.77 35.54 24.76
N ASP A 662 -42.24 36.12 23.64
CA ASP A 662 -41.46 36.79 22.57
C ASP A 662 -41.28 38.33 22.70
N LEU A 663 -40.35 38.94 21.91
CA LEU A 663 -40.72 39.86 20.79
C LEU A 663 -39.54 40.62 20.11
N SER A 664 -39.27 40.24 18.86
CA SER A 664 -39.08 41.09 17.66
C SER A 664 -38.25 42.40 17.67
N ARG A 665 -37.24 42.47 16.78
CA ARG A 665 -37.12 43.59 15.80
C ARG A 665 -36.32 43.21 14.54
N LYS A 666 -36.58 43.90 13.41
CA LYS A 666 -35.95 43.74 12.09
C LYS A 666 -35.27 45.04 11.65
N ASP A 667 -34.20 44.92 10.85
CA ASP A 667 -34.06 45.50 9.50
C ASP A 667 -32.64 45.21 8.93
N ARG A 668 -32.31 45.46 7.66
CA ARG A 668 -32.80 45.00 6.34
C ARG A 668 -32.03 45.76 5.24
N THR A 669 -31.21 45.04 4.46
CA THR A 669 -30.99 45.19 3.00
C THR A 669 -30.64 46.57 2.35
N GLY A 670 -29.58 46.65 1.51
CA GLY A 670 -29.44 47.80 0.58
C GLY A 670 -28.27 47.96 -0.42
N MET A 671 -28.11 47.06 -1.42
CA MET A 671 -27.81 47.38 -2.85
C MET A 671 -26.46 48.00 -3.37
N ASN A 672 -25.76 47.22 -4.22
CA ASN A 672 -24.94 47.49 -5.44
C ASN A 672 -24.15 48.80 -5.73
N TYR A 673 -22.96 48.64 -6.36
CA TYR A 673 -22.57 49.32 -7.63
C TYR A 673 -21.50 48.51 -8.44
N MET A 674 -21.02 49.00 -9.61
CA MET A 674 -20.39 48.19 -10.69
C MET A 674 -18.97 48.64 -11.15
N LYS A 675 -18.31 47.75 -11.94
CA LYS A 675 -17.13 47.94 -12.85
C LYS A 675 -15.73 47.96 -12.19
N GLY A 676 -14.64 47.49 -12.85
CA GLY A 676 -14.54 46.71 -14.11
C GLY A 676 -13.17 46.82 -14.85
N ARG A 677 -12.94 45.96 -15.87
CA ARG A 677 -11.71 45.77 -16.73
C ARG A 677 -10.53 45.05 -16.01
N SER A 678 -9.76 44.10 -16.58
CA SER A 678 -9.26 43.76 -17.94
C SER A 678 -7.94 44.47 -18.32
N GLY A 679 -6.86 43.77 -18.76
CA GLY A 679 -6.63 42.31 -18.91
C GLY A 679 -5.40 41.97 -19.79
N VAL A 680 -5.21 40.67 -20.15
CA VAL A 680 -4.46 40.13 -21.34
C VAL A 680 -2.91 40.32 -21.35
N ARG A 681 -2.07 39.26 -21.20
CA ARG A 681 -1.49 38.32 -22.24
C ARG A 681 -0.54 39.01 -23.26
N HIS A 682 0.54 38.40 -23.80
CA HIS A 682 0.75 36.99 -24.23
C HIS A 682 2.24 36.68 -24.63
N THR A 683 2.59 35.38 -24.82
CA THR A 683 3.61 34.79 -25.76
C THR A 683 5.14 35.02 -25.52
N VAL A 684 6.10 34.11 -25.84
CA VAL A 684 6.09 32.78 -26.50
C VAL A 684 7.32 31.87 -26.19
N ARG A 685 7.12 30.53 -26.15
CA ARG A 685 7.94 29.34 -26.61
C ARG A 685 9.49 29.37 -26.58
N GLY A 686 10.23 28.27 -26.37
CA GLY A 686 9.98 26.82 -26.15
C GLY A 686 11.34 26.13 -25.85
N LEU A 687 11.59 24.81 -25.88
CA LEU A 687 10.88 23.58 -26.28
C LEU A 687 11.48 22.38 -25.52
N MET A 688 10.66 21.42 -25.09
CA MET A 688 10.82 19.94 -25.10
C MET A 688 9.67 19.37 -24.24
N GLU A 689 9.00 18.33 -24.71
CA GLU A 689 7.68 17.91 -24.22
C GLU A 689 7.72 16.43 -23.78
N ASP A 690 7.62 16.19 -22.46
CA ASP A 690 7.40 14.87 -21.85
C ASP A 690 5.93 14.77 -21.42
N ASP A 691 5.08 14.18 -22.27
CA ASP A 691 3.63 14.07 -22.04
C ASP A 691 3.27 12.87 -21.14
N ALA A 692 3.38 13.06 -19.83
CA ALA A 692 2.72 12.21 -18.84
C ALA A 692 1.26 12.67 -18.63
N GLU A 693 0.30 11.96 -19.22
CA GLU A 693 -1.14 12.27 -19.06
C GLU A 693 -1.63 12.02 -17.62
N PRO A 694 -2.26 12.99 -16.94
CA PRO A 694 -2.80 12.80 -15.59
C PRO A 694 -4.08 11.96 -15.61
N ILE A 695 -4.18 11.01 -14.66
CA ILE A 695 -5.35 10.14 -14.50
C ILE A 695 -6.50 10.95 -13.88
N PHE A 696 -7.63 11.09 -14.60
CA PHE A 696 -8.84 11.71 -14.07
C PHE A 696 -9.63 10.73 -13.21
N GLU A 697 -9.79 11.02 -11.92
CA GLU A 697 -10.47 10.15 -10.94
C GLU A 697 -12.01 10.16 -11.05
N ASP A 698 -12.62 11.29 -11.42
CA ASP A 698 -14.07 11.52 -11.25
C ASP A 698 -15.00 10.82 -12.27
N VAL A 699 -14.46 10.21 -13.34
CA VAL A 699 -15.28 9.75 -14.49
C VAL A 699 -16.15 8.52 -14.16
N MET A 700 -15.87 7.80 -13.07
CA MET A 700 -16.61 6.60 -12.67
C MET A 700 -17.94 6.88 -11.95
N MET A 701 -18.27 8.13 -11.61
CA MET A 701 -19.40 8.47 -10.71
C MET A 701 -20.39 9.50 -11.28
N SER A 702 -21.00 9.23 -12.44
CA SER A 702 -22.28 9.88 -12.81
C SER A 702 -23.06 9.11 -13.87
N SER A 703 -24.21 8.53 -13.48
CA SER A 703 -25.29 8.06 -14.38
C SER A 703 -26.60 7.85 -13.62
N ARG A 704 -27.16 8.90 -13.03
CA ARG A 704 -28.55 8.92 -12.51
C ARG A 704 -29.34 10.01 -13.23
N GLY A 705 -30.16 9.61 -14.21
CA GLY A 705 -30.96 10.55 -14.99
C GLY A 705 -32.05 9.89 -15.84
N GLN A 706 -33.30 10.27 -15.54
CA GLN A 706 -34.49 10.17 -16.39
C GLN A 706 -34.90 8.77 -16.91
N LEU A 707 -35.72 8.10 -16.11
CA LEU A 707 -36.99 7.55 -16.58
C LEU A 707 -38.11 8.09 -15.66
N GLU A 708 -39.16 8.64 -16.26
CA GLU A 708 -40.43 8.97 -15.60
C GLU A 708 -41.52 8.03 -16.16
N ASP A 709 -42.67 7.96 -15.48
CA ASP A 709 -43.87 7.18 -15.82
C ASP A 709 -43.72 5.65 -15.94
N MET A 710 -43.71 4.98 -14.79
CA MET A 710 -44.68 3.91 -14.54
C MET A 710 -45.05 3.83 -13.05
N ASN A 711 -46.34 3.97 -12.72
CA ASN A 711 -46.89 3.73 -11.38
C ASN A 711 -47.07 2.23 -11.15
N GLU A 712 -46.60 1.73 -10.01
CA GLU A 712 -47.34 0.76 -9.17
C GLU A 712 -46.78 0.79 -7.73
N GLU A 713 -47.56 0.34 -6.76
CA GLU A 713 -47.42 0.70 -5.35
C GLU A 713 -46.41 -0.18 -4.58
N PHE A 714 -45.54 0.45 -3.76
CA PHE A 714 -44.89 -0.20 -2.61
C PHE A 714 -44.75 0.82 -1.45
N GLU A 715 -44.92 0.34 -0.22
CA GLU A 715 -45.18 1.18 0.97
C GLU A 715 -43.92 1.75 1.65
N ASP A 716 -44.14 2.74 2.53
CA ASP A 716 -43.10 3.47 3.27
C ASP A 716 -42.15 2.56 4.08
N THR A 717 -40.84 2.79 3.91
CA THR A 717 -39.84 2.54 4.96
C THR A 717 -38.94 3.76 5.14
N MET A 718 -38.50 3.99 6.38
CA MET A 718 -38.10 5.33 6.85
C MET A 718 -36.71 5.75 6.37
N VAL A 719 -36.59 7.01 5.96
CA VAL A 719 -35.29 7.69 5.81
C VAL A 719 -34.69 7.95 7.19
N ILE A 720 -33.55 7.33 7.49
CA ILE A 720 -32.75 7.59 8.70
C ILE A 720 -31.53 8.41 8.30
N ASP A 721 -31.47 9.67 8.73
CA ASP A 721 -30.26 10.50 8.64
C ASP A 721 -29.20 9.97 9.62
N LEU A 722 -28.20 9.25 9.11
CA LEU A 722 -27.03 8.85 9.88
C LEU A 722 -26.00 9.99 9.94
N PRO A 723 -25.51 10.38 11.14
CA PRO A 723 -24.48 11.41 11.27
C PRO A 723 -23.10 10.90 10.84
N PRO A 724 -22.13 11.77 10.52
CA PRO A 724 -20.80 11.36 10.07
C PRO A 724 -20.08 10.49 11.11
N SER A 725 -19.60 9.31 10.67
CA SER A 725 -18.91 8.35 11.54
C SER A 725 -17.57 8.88 12.05
N ARG A 726 -17.19 8.45 13.26
CA ARG A 726 -16.08 9.05 14.03
C ARG A 726 -14.73 8.36 13.81
N ASN A 727 -14.74 7.18 13.21
CA ASN A 727 -13.66 6.18 13.27
C ASN A 727 -12.56 6.39 12.21
N ARG A 728 -12.26 7.65 11.87
CA ARG A 728 -11.06 7.99 11.07
C ARG A 728 -9.81 8.06 11.96
N ARG A 729 -9.71 7.15 12.95
CA ARG A 729 -8.73 7.25 14.05
C ARG A 729 -7.90 5.99 14.26
N GLU A 730 -8.51 4.79 14.23
CA GLU A 730 -7.81 3.51 14.39
C GLU A 730 -7.02 3.08 13.14
N ARG A 731 -7.35 3.63 11.95
CA ARG A 731 -6.78 3.24 10.64
C ARG A 731 -5.32 3.73 10.41
N ALA A 732 -4.50 3.81 11.45
CA ALA A 732 -3.21 4.51 11.45
C ALA A 732 -2.03 3.71 12.05
N GLU A 733 -2.27 2.54 12.63
CA GLU A 733 -1.26 1.76 13.39
C GLU A 733 -0.88 0.42 12.74
N LEU A 734 -1.53 0.04 11.64
CA LEU A 734 -1.08 -1.08 10.80
C LEU A 734 0.20 -0.70 10.02
N ARG A 735 1.05 -1.71 9.74
CA ARG A 735 2.33 -1.54 9.01
C ARG A 735 2.11 -0.82 7.67
N PRO A 736 3.06 0.03 7.22
CA PRO A 736 2.89 0.82 6.00
C PRO A 736 2.63 -0.06 4.77
N ASP A 737 1.46 0.10 4.18
CA ASP A 737 1.02 -0.62 2.99
C ASP A 737 1.84 -0.15 1.78
N PHE A 738 2.50 -1.07 1.08
CA PHE A 738 3.42 -0.77 -0.03
C PHE A 738 2.75 -0.15 -1.27
N PHE A 739 1.43 0.07 -1.21
CA PHE A 739 0.62 0.74 -2.23
C PHE A 739 0.11 2.14 -1.83
N ASP A 740 0.54 2.73 -0.71
CA ASP A 740 0.24 4.16 -0.45
C ASP A 740 0.96 5.04 -1.49
N SER A 741 0.17 5.74 -2.31
CA SER A 741 0.63 6.66 -3.36
C SER A 741 1.56 7.78 -2.86
N ALA A 742 1.64 8.03 -1.55
CA ALA A 742 2.63 8.93 -0.97
C ALA A 742 4.08 8.42 -1.06
N ALA A 743 4.29 7.11 -1.22
CA ALA A 743 5.62 6.49 -1.27
C ALA A 743 6.25 6.45 -2.69
N ILE A 744 5.45 6.63 -3.75
CA ILE A 744 5.89 6.45 -5.14
C ILE A 744 6.01 7.79 -5.87
N ILE A 745 6.71 8.75 -5.27
CA ILE A 745 7.11 10.02 -5.90
C ILE A 745 8.58 10.33 -5.62
N GLU A 746 9.41 9.94 -6.60
CA GLU A 746 10.69 10.52 -7.02
C GLU A 746 11.58 11.16 -5.94
N ASP A 747 12.70 10.49 -5.64
CA ASP A 747 13.95 11.15 -5.26
C ASP A 747 15.02 10.78 -6.31
N ASP A 748 15.21 11.64 -7.31
CA ASP A 748 16.16 11.45 -8.41
C ASP A 748 17.61 11.78 -7.98
N SER A 749 18.13 10.96 -7.06
CA SER A 749 19.55 10.96 -6.69
C SER A 749 20.01 9.55 -6.33
N GLY A 750 20.99 9.02 -7.07
CA GLY A 750 21.37 7.61 -6.98
C GLY A 750 22.21 7.25 -5.76
N PHE A 751 21.57 6.95 -4.64
CA PHE A 751 22.15 6.20 -3.51
C PHE A 751 21.07 5.39 -2.77
N GLY A 752 21.35 4.11 -2.50
CA GLY A 752 20.72 3.27 -1.46
C GLY A 752 19.19 3.23 -1.36
N MET A 753 18.54 2.25 -2.02
CA MET A 753 17.23 1.77 -1.57
C MET A 753 17.43 0.93 -0.28
N PRO A 754 16.70 1.20 0.82
CA PRO A 754 16.57 0.24 1.91
C PRO A 754 15.66 -0.91 1.46
N MET A 755 16.19 -2.13 1.42
CA MET A 755 15.49 -3.36 1.01
C MET A 755 15.50 -4.37 2.18
N PHE A 756 14.92 -3.96 3.31
CA PHE A 756 14.56 -4.80 4.47
C PHE A 756 13.36 -4.18 5.19
#